data_AF-A0A7X6M466-F1
#
_entry.id   AF-A0A7X6M466-F1
#
_cell.length_a   1.000
_cell.length_b   1.000
_cell.length_c   1.000
_cell.angle_alpha   90.00
_cell.angle_beta   90.00
_cell.angle_gamma   90.00
#
_symmetry.space_group_name_H-M   'P 1'
#
loop_
_entity.id
_entity.type
_entity.pdbx_description
1 polymer ?
#
loop_
_entity_poly.entity_id
_entity_poly.type
_entity_poly.pdbx_seq_one_letter_code
_entity_poly.pdbx_strand_id
1 'polypeptide(L)'
;MSSYRLPDGSVPVLLSSDTAELVAAEAAALAGYLTDHPDVSSDQVADMLFRTRSARRHRALVMAGPDTDLVAALRAVAEDRPHPAVVRSARAAGASRAAYVFPGQGSQRPGMGAMLYAHSTAYRDAIDECDKVFHDLYGWSPRSYLLDTELQADDKAMTVQPALFMQMVGIAAMWRAAGVDPAATVGHSQGEIAAAYVSGAQTLRDAVRIVTTRARIVDDRELSGYSMAVLGIDRDECEDLIARQADFVELSVINSRHILAISGERAAVAGIVESLTAAGKFAKEIRVQYPAHTSYVSTARDLLAATVGPEMDNHAFLETEIDCIGATMGDRLHPGLSIVDYWYLNLRNRVRFDLAIRKATDLGIDTFLEISEHPTLMLAIQENLSEIPGQRDFQALGTSRRSAEDLREFTRNLATVAVHDANYRWAALRVPGTGAPALPLLDFPNTRMTAKRLWAPFDYARTETPGGEGVSDAGTVAPQRVAESWVRLPRRTMVPPRTVALVDPSGGNADLAAAVRTAAPRQGVTVVDSGEGQPDTLVVLVPPPSDAGAVADVAEFLGDRSWLPDPAGIGDVWLVTRGGEQVVDGDLPDPFHAAAQSGFRCLAGEHVGTAFRHLDLSAAADTAAAAKFVLGAVHIAGEPELAVRDGGYYAKRLVPAGTAPDAPPAEELREVVIVGGTGKLGLDFAEQFAAAGAGRITLISRSGETDAARARIAQIAGRGRTEVVVRCCDAGDEAALSALARDYADTPASLIVHAAVDYAAAAADPDPATVRAAATAKSVVLHNLVRLFPRTEDGRIVVCSSLSATLGGRGHMVYAAVNRLLDAQAAQLRADGVDCSSVQWGLWRAVGADHAEALARISGTGLLPMDPAVAVAAGVAARAANVLVAAADWGRIRELFAVFGFAPLFAELPEDEPEPTPTPHTADGPAVGTAAATTEEEPAVPARDTADTVRDALRVVMGLEPGEAIDGTVPLVALGLDSLQALDLRKRVEAQLRRELPVTAILGGASLDEVVTLLG
;
A
#
# COMPACT_ATOMS: atom_id res chain seq x y z
N MET A 1 -20.06 52.21 -3.68
CA MET A 1 -21.01 51.19 -3.18
C MET A 1 -20.50 49.83 -3.60
N SER A 2 -20.01 48.99 -2.70
CA SER A 2 -19.68 47.61 -3.07
C SER A 2 -20.98 46.83 -3.23
N SER A 3 -21.49 46.71 -4.45
CA SER A 3 -22.61 45.83 -4.75
C SER A 3 -22.09 44.40 -4.90
N TYR A 4 -22.79 43.42 -4.31
CA TYR A 4 -22.48 42.01 -4.52
C TYR A 4 -23.31 41.50 -5.70
N ARG A 5 -22.68 40.81 -6.64
CA ARG A 5 -23.36 40.23 -7.82
C ARG A 5 -22.91 38.80 -8.02
N LEU A 6 -23.87 37.94 -8.31
CA LEU A 6 -23.63 36.61 -8.84
C LEU A 6 -23.34 36.69 -10.34
N PRO A 7 -22.81 35.62 -10.97
CA PRO A 7 -22.43 35.63 -12.38
C PRO A 7 -23.56 35.98 -13.36
N ASP A 8 -24.80 35.62 -13.06
CA ASP A 8 -25.99 36.00 -13.85
C ASP A 8 -26.52 37.42 -13.56
N GLY A 9 -25.83 38.18 -12.71
CA GLY A 9 -26.20 39.53 -12.29
C GLY A 9 -27.19 39.59 -11.12
N SER A 10 -27.66 38.45 -10.60
CA SER A 10 -28.53 38.43 -9.42
C SER A 10 -27.80 38.86 -8.14
N VAL A 11 -28.55 39.40 -7.18
CA VAL A 11 -28.03 39.84 -5.88
C VAL A 11 -28.00 38.65 -4.90
N PRO A 12 -26.84 38.31 -4.31
CA PRO A 12 -26.75 37.23 -3.33
C PRO A 12 -27.26 37.69 -1.96
N VAL A 13 -28.38 37.14 -1.49
CA VAL A 13 -28.89 37.34 -0.13
C VAL A 13 -28.58 36.10 0.71
N LEU A 14 -27.53 36.18 1.52
CA LEU A 14 -27.02 35.07 2.33
C LEU A 14 -27.72 35.01 3.70
N LEU A 15 -28.42 33.91 3.95
CA LEU A 15 -28.89 33.51 5.26
C LEU A 15 -27.92 32.49 5.85
N SER A 16 -27.44 32.72 7.07
CA SER A 16 -26.58 31.73 7.72
C SER A 16 -26.75 31.69 9.23
N SER A 17 -26.59 30.50 9.81
CA SER A 17 -26.65 30.29 11.26
C SER A 17 -25.82 29.08 11.73
N ASP A 18 -25.73 28.89 13.05
CA ASP A 18 -25.03 27.76 13.68
C ASP A 18 -25.87 26.48 13.74
N THR A 19 -27.18 26.58 13.47
CA THR A 19 -28.10 25.43 13.39
C THR A 19 -29.03 25.59 12.20
N ALA A 20 -29.57 24.49 11.68
CA ALA A 20 -30.45 24.50 10.52
C ALA A 20 -31.77 25.24 10.83
N GLU A 21 -32.30 25.09 12.03
CA GLU A 21 -33.57 25.68 12.48
C GLU A 21 -33.48 27.22 12.55
N LEU A 22 -32.31 27.74 12.95
CA LEU A 22 -32.11 29.19 13.01
C LEU A 22 -32.02 29.85 11.63
N VAL A 23 -31.67 29.12 10.57
CA VAL A 23 -31.72 29.66 9.19
C VAL A 23 -33.17 29.99 8.80
N ALA A 24 -34.13 29.14 9.17
CA ALA A 24 -35.54 29.42 8.95
C ALA A 24 -36.02 30.63 9.77
N ALA A 25 -35.56 30.76 11.02
CA ALA A 25 -35.87 31.92 11.87
C ALA A 25 -35.28 33.24 11.33
N GLU A 26 -34.07 33.20 10.78
CA GLU A 26 -33.45 34.34 10.08
C GLU A 26 -34.27 34.75 8.86
N ALA A 27 -34.69 33.78 8.05
CA ALA A 27 -35.50 34.02 6.87
C ALA A 27 -36.85 34.67 7.23
N ALA A 28 -37.52 34.17 8.28
CA ALA A 28 -38.78 34.73 8.76
C ALA A 28 -38.62 36.17 9.28
N ALA A 29 -37.55 36.45 10.03
CA ALA A 29 -37.27 37.79 10.54
C ALA A 29 -37.00 38.80 9.42
N LEU A 30 -36.21 38.40 8.41
CA LEU A 30 -35.91 39.24 7.26
C LEU A 30 -37.14 39.46 6.36
N ALA A 31 -37.97 38.42 6.17
CA ALA A 31 -39.23 38.54 5.43
C ALA A 31 -40.21 39.49 6.12
N GLY A 32 -40.27 39.46 7.46
CA GLY A 32 -41.05 40.42 8.26
C GLY A 32 -40.57 41.85 8.05
N TYR A 33 -39.26 42.10 8.23
CA TYR A 33 -38.65 43.41 8.01
C TYR A 33 -38.94 43.96 6.60
N LEU A 34 -38.78 43.16 5.55
CA LEU A 34 -39.04 43.61 4.18
C LEU A 34 -40.53 43.85 3.88
N THR A 35 -41.43 43.21 4.64
CA THR A 35 -42.87 43.50 4.55
C THR A 35 -43.18 44.88 5.14
N ASP A 36 -42.49 45.27 6.22
CA ASP A 36 -42.67 46.57 6.88
C ASP A 36 -41.88 47.70 6.18
N HIS A 37 -40.87 47.36 5.38
CA HIS A 37 -39.98 48.30 4.67
C HIS A 37 -39.88 47.99 3.16
N PRO A 38 -40.96 48.22 2.38
CA PRO A 38 -41.02 47.82 0.97
C PRO A 38 -40.06 48.58 0.03
N ASP A 39 -39.56 49.74 0.45
CA ASP A 39 -38.61 50.56 -0.33
C ASP A 39 -37.15 50.04 -0.22
N VAL A 40 -36.88 49.07 0.66
CA VAL A 40 -35.55 48.49 0.84
C VAL A 40 -35.27 47.49 -0.28
N SER A 41 -34.23 47.76 -1.06
CA SER A 41 -33.85 46.89 -2.18
C SER A 41 -33.03 45.68 -1.75
N SER A 42 -33.04 44.62 -2.57
CA SER A 42 -32.19 43.43 -2.39
C SER A 42 -30.70 43.77 -2.26
N ASP A 43 -30.24 44.81 -2.97
CA ASP A 43 -28.88 45.35 -2.88
C ASP A 43 -28.55 45.86 -1.47
N GLN A 44 -29.45 46.64 -0.88
CA GLN A 44 -29.27 47.18 0.47
C GLN A 44 -29.28 46.05 1.51
N VAL A 45 -30.11 45.03 1.32
CA VAL A 45 -30.14 43.84 2.18
C VAL A 45 -28.83 43.06 2.10
N ALA A 46 -28.36 42.73 0.90
CA ALA A 46 -27.12 41.98 0.72
C ALA A 46 -25.91 42.74 1.29
N ASP A 47 -25.81 44.04 1.00
CA ASP A 47 -24.79 44.93 1.52
C ASP A 47 -24.84 45.03 3.06
N MET A 48 -26.03 45.12 3.67
CA MET A 48 -26.19 45.06 5.13
C MET A 48 -25.70 43.72 5.70
N LEU A 49 -26.11 42.60 5.11
CA LEU A 49 -25.73 41.25 5.57
C LEU A 49 -24.21 41.03 5.48
N PHE A 50 -23.59 41.27 4.33
CA PHE A 50 -22.16 41.04 4.15
C PHE A 50 -21.26 42.00 4.95
N ARG A 51 -21.73 43.20 5.29
CA ARG A 51 -20.97 44.14 6.14
C ARG A 51 -21.08 43.83 7.63
N THR A 52 -22.22 43.30 8.08
CA THR A 52 -22.53 43.19 9.52
C THR A 52 -22.53 41.77 10.04
N ARG A 53 -22.52 40.75 9.17
CA ARG A 53 -22.61 39.35 9.56
C ARG A 53 -21.52 38.49 8.93
N SER A 54 -20.95 37.60 9.73
CA SER A 54 -20.08 36.52 9.24
C SER A 54 -20.90 35.34 8.75
N ALA A 55 -20.48 34.70 7.66
CA ALA A 55 -21.13 33.52 7.10
C ALA A 55 -20.93 32.29 8.01
N ARG A 56 -22.01 31.84 8.67
CA ARG A 56 -21.99 30.64 9.55
C ARG A 56 -22.21 29.35 8.78
N ARG A 57 -22.16 28.20 9.48
CA ARG A 57 -22.08 26.87 8.85
C ARG A 57 -23.37 26.39 8.18
N HIS A 58 -24.56 26.68 8.68
CA HIS A 58 -25.79 26.34 7.96
C HIS A 58 -26.19 27.51 7.07
N ARG A 59 -26.35 27.27 5.76
CA ARG A 59 -26.48 28.36 4.78
C ARG A 59 -27.66 28.14 3.85
N ALA A 60 -28.34 29.23 3.53
CA ALA A 60 -29.24 29.34 2.38
C ALA A 60 -28.91 30.62 1.62
N LEU A 61 -28.80 30.53 0.31
CA LEU A 61 -28.52 31.65 -0.56
C LEU A 61 -29.72 31.90 -1.47
N VAL A 62 -30.27 33.11 -1.41
CA VAL A 62 -31.28 33.57 -2.35
C VAL A 62 -30.58 34.35 -3.46
N MET A 63 -30.82 33.94 -4.70
CA MET A 63 -30.33 34.56 -5.94
C MET A 63 -31.40 35.55 -6.42
N ALA A 64 -31.36 36.78 -5.90
CA ALA A 64 -32.40 37.78 -6.13
C ALA A 64 -32.17 38.52 -7.46
N GLY A 65 -32.85 38.09 -8.51
CA GLY A 65 -32.92 38.78 -9.79
C GLY A 65 -33.99 39.88 -9.81
N PRO A 66 -34.12 40.63 -10.93
CA PRO A 66 -35.09 41.72 -11.06
C PRO A 66 -36.54 41.30 -10.82
N ASP A 67 -36.91 40.10 -11.26
CA ASP A 67 -38.27 39.55 -11.12
C ASP A 67 -38.46 38.69 -9.87
N THR A 68 -37.43 38.58 -9.00
CA THR A 68 -37.51 37.76 -7.79
C THR A 68 -38.30 38.49 -6.72
N ASP A 69 -39.45 37.92 -6.33
CA ASP A 69 -40.10 38.29 -5.06
C ASP A 69 -39.25 37.77 -3.89
N LEU A 70 -38.40 38.65 -3.34
CA LEU A 70 -37.50 38.34 -2.24
C LEU A 70 -38.26 37.89 -0.98
N VAL A 71 -39.43 38.47 -0.70
CA VAL A 71 -40.24 38.10 0.48
C VAL A 71 -40.77 36.68 0.30
N ALA A 72 -41.28 36.33 -0.87
CA ALA A 72 -41.73 34.97 -1.17
C ALA A 72 -40.59 33.93 -1.07
N ALA A 73 -39.39 34.27 -1.57
CA ALA A 73 -38.21 33.41 -1.49
C ALA A 73 -37.76 33.18 -0.04
N LEU A 74 -37.75 34.22 0.79
CA LEU A 74 -37.42 34.11 2.22
C LEU A 74 -38.46 33.31 3.01
N ARG A 75 -39.76 33.50 2.70
CA ARG A 75 -40.83 32.67 3.30
C ARG A 75 -40.68 31.20 2.92
N ALA A 76 -40.29 30.89 1.68
CA ALA A 76 -40.01 29.52 1.28
C ALA A 76 -38.86 28.90 2.10
N VAL A 77 -37.80 29.66 2.40
CA VAL A 77 -36.73 29.19 3.31
C VAL A 77 -37.26 28.97 4.74
N ALA A 78 -38.08 29.91 5.25
CA ALA A 78 -38.66 29.82 6.59
C ALA A 78 -39.59 28.61 6.77
N GLU A 79 -40.31 28.24 5.72
CA GLU A 79 -41.30 27.16 5.70
C GLU A 79 -40.74 25.82 5.18
N ASP A 80 -39.43 25.75 4.92
CA ASP A 80 -38.76 24.57 4.37
C ASP A 80 -39.35 24.09 3.02
N ARG A 81 -39.74 25.03 2.15
CA ARG A 81 -40.29 24.76 0.82
C ARG A 81 -39.28 25.04 -0.29
N PRO A 82 -39.30 24.28 -1.40
CA PRO A 82 -38.45 24.56 -2.54
C PRO A 82 -38.84 25.88 -3.21
N HIS A 83 -37.84 26.62 -3.68
CA HIS A 83 -38.03 27.86 -4.43
C HIS A 83 -36.95 27.99 -5.52
N PRO A 84 -37.29 28.37 -6.76
CA PRO A 84 -36.33 28.39 -7.86
C PRO A 84 -35.14 29.34 -7.61
N ALA A 85 -35.35 30.46 -6.91
CA ALA A 85 -34.28 31.40 -6.57
C ALA A 85 -33.45 31.01 -5.33
N VAL A 86 -33.67 29.87 -4.71
CA VAL A 86 -33.03 29.49 -3.44
C VAL A 86 -32.17 28.25 -3.61
N VAL A 87 -30.94 28.30 -3.08
CA VAL A 87 -30.06 27.14 -2.88
C VAL A 87 -29.75 27.03 -1.40
N ARG A 88 -29.86 25.83 -0.83
CA ARG A 88 -29.69 25.59 0.61
C ARG A 88 -28.82 24.38 0.86
N SER A 89 -27.96 24.47 1.88
CA SER A 89 -27.21 23.31 2.35
C SER A 89 -28.10 22.41 3.22
N ALA A 90 -28.17 21.12 2.89
CA ALA A 90 -28.85 20.14 3.75
C ALA A 90 -28.07 19.86 5.04
N ARG A 91 -26.77 20.13 5.03
CA ARG A 91 -25.82 19.89 6.13
C ARG A 91 -25.07 21.18 6.47
N ALA A 92 -24.32 21.16 7.57
CA ALA A 92 -23.39 22.24 7.88
C ALA A 92 -22.28 22.28 6.81
N ALA A 93 -21.90 23.49 6.39
CA ALA A 93 -20.77 23.74 5.52
C ALA A 93 -19.47 23.29 6.22
N GLY A 94 -18.66 22.51 5.51
CA GLY A 94 -17.34 22.04 5.93
C GLY A 94 -16.25 22.69 5.09
N ALA A 95 -14.99 22.54 5.50
CA ALA A 95 -13.88 22.92 4.61
C ALA A 95 -13.92 22.01 3.38
N SER A 96 -14.09 22.60 2.20
CA SER A 96 -14.17 21.87 0.94
C SER A 96 -12.94 22.09 0.08
N ARG A 97 -12.53 21.06 -0.66
CA ARG A 97 -11.45 21.14 -1.66
C ARG A 97 -11.97 20.75 -3.02
N ALA A 98 -12.02 21.72 -3.92
CA ALA A 98 -12.53 21.53 -5.27
C ALA A 98 -11.43 21.07 -6.25
N ALA A 99 -11.75 20.11 -7.11
CA ALA A 99 -10.98 19.79 -8.30
C ALA A 99 -11.71 20.23 -9.57
N TYR A 100 -10.95 20.76 -10.51
CA TYR A 100 -11.44 21.05 -11.86
C TYR A 100 -11.20 19.84 -12.75
N VAL A 101 -12.27 19.30 -13.33
CA VAL A 101 -12.23 18.13 -14.20
C VAL A 101 -12.39 18.58 -15.65
N PHE A 102 -11.37 18.33 -16.46
CA PHE A 102 -11.27 18.75 -17.86
C PHE A 102 -11.56 17.57 -18.79
N PRO A 103 -12.72 17.56 -19.48
CA PRO A 103 -13.10 16.44 -20.33
C PRO A 103 -12.32 16.40 -21.66
N GLY A 104 -12.47 15.26 -22.34
CA GLY A 104 -11.96 15.08 -23.71
C GLY A 104 -12.87 15.69 -24.78
N GLN A 105 -12.74 15.19 -26.01
CA GLN A 105 -13.63 15.55 -27.12
C GLN A 105 -15.00 14.87 -26.97
N GLY A 106 -16.09 15.57 -27.29
CA GLY A 106 -17.44 14.99 -27.28
C GLY A 106 -18.61 15.98 -27.25
N SER A 107 -18.42 17.18 -26.70
CA SER A 107 -19.48 18.19 -26.56
C SER A 107 -19.35 19.39 -27.52
N GLN A 108 -18.33 19.39 -28.37
CA GLN A 108 -18.00 20.53 -29.23
C GLN A 108 -19.11 20.88 -30.22
N ARG A 109 -19.26 22.18 -30.48
CA ARG A 109 -20.10 22.73 -31.54
C ARG A 109 -19.65 24.16 -31.87
N PRO A 110 -19.91 24.64 -33.10
CA PRO A 110 -19.83 26.06 -33.39
C PRO A 110 -20.66 26.90 -32.42
N GLY A 111 -20.11 28.03 -31.98
CA GLY A 111 -20.77 28.98 -31.08
C GLY A 111 -20.89 28.54 -29.62
N MET A 112 -20.22 27.45 -29.20
CA MET A 112 -20.28 26.96 -27.80
C MET A 112 -19.79 27.96 -26.73
N GLY A 113 -18.93 28.89 -27.12
CA GLY A 113 -18.38 29.93 -26.25
C GLY A 113 -19.12 31.25 -26.31
N ALA A 114 -20.04 31.44 -27.27
CA ALA A 114 -20.65 32.74 -27.57
C ALA A 114 -21.40 33.35 -26.38
N MET A 115 -22.23 32.56 -25.70
CA MET A 115 -23.00 33.00 -24.53
C MET A 115 -22.07 33.38 -23.36
N LEU A 116 -21.09 32.54 -23.06
CA LEU A 116 -20.11 32.80 -21.99
C LEU A 116 -19.26 34.03 -22.29
N TYR A 117 -18.85 34.18 -23.55
CA TYR A 117 -18.12 35.36 -24.03
C TYR A 117 -18.96 36.61 -23.91
N ALA A 118 -20.27 36.58 -24.21
CA ALA A 118 -21.14 37.74 -24.07
C ALA A 118 -21.30 38.16 -22.59
N HIS A 119 -21.49 37.20 -21.69
CA HIS A 119 -21.95 37.48 -20.32
C HIS A 119 -20.87 37.45 -19.23
N SER A 120 -19.67 36.90 -19.47
CA SER A 120 -18.60 36.83 -18.48
C SER A 120 -17.32 37.53 -18.95
N THR A 121 -16.86 38.53 -18.18
CA THR A 121 -15.60 39.23 -18.45
C THR A 121 -14.39 38.31 -18.28
N ALA A 122 -14.36 37.49 -17.23
CA ALA A 122 -13.27 36.56 -16.97
C ALA A 122 -13.11 35.52 -18.10
N TYR A 123 -14.22 35.02 -18.64
CA TYR A 123 -14.19 34.15 -19.82
C TYR A 123 -13.63 34.90 -21.03
N ARG A 124 -14.15 36.10 -21.29
CA ARG A 124 -13.76 36.96 -22.41
C ARG A 124 -12.26 37.23 -22.41
N ASP A 125 -11.73 37.66 -21.28
CA ASP A 125 -10.31 38.02 -21.11
C ASP A 125 -9.41 36.81 -21.36
N ALA A 126 -9.78 35.63 -20.84
CA ALA A 126 -9.03 34.39 -21.05
C ALA A 126 -9.05 33.93 -22.52
N ILE A 127 -10.19 34.07 -23.21
CA ILE A 127 -10.30 33.78 -24.65
C ILE A 127 -9.48 34.78 -25.47
N ASP A 128 -9.50 36.07 -25.13
CA ASP A 128 -8.73 37.11 -25.80
C ASP A 128 -7.22 36.91 -25.61
N GLU A 129 -6.78 36.40 -24.45
CA GLU A 129 -5.38 36.03 -24.20
C GLU A 129 -4.96 34.82 -25.03
N CYS A 130 -5.76 33.75 -25.01
CA CYS A 130 -5.49 32.56 -25.84
C CYS A 130 -5.44 32.93 -27.34
N ASP A 131 -6.37 33.75 -27.80
CA ASP A 131 -6.46 34.20 -29.20
C ASP A 131 -5.19 34.93 -29.67
N LYS A 132 -4.61 35.76 -28.81
CA LYS A 132 -3.32 36.43 -29.07
C LYS A 132 -2.19 35.41 -29.18
N VAL A 133 -2.08 34.47 -28.24
CA VAL A 133 -1.02 33.45 -28.25
C VAL A 133 -1.12 32.55 -29.49
N PHE A 134 -2.32 32.17 -29.91
CA PHE A 134 -2.56 31.43 -31.14
C PHE A 134 -2.11 32.21 -32.39
N HIS A 135 -2.46 33.50 -32.49
CA HIS A 135 -2.00 34.34 -33.60
C HIS A 135 -0.48 34.53 -33.59
N ASP A 136 0.13 34.75 -32.43
CA ASP A 136 1.58 34.94 -32.28
C ASP A 136 2.37 33.69 -32.67
N LEU A 137 1.82 32.48 -32.42
CA LEU A 137 2.47 31.21 -32.75
C LEU A 137 2.19 30.72 -34.18
N TYR A 138 0.94 30.88 -34.65
CA TYR A 138 0.45 30.19 -35.85
C TYR A 138 -0.22 31.10 -36.88
N GLY A 139 -0.43 32.38 -36.58
CA GLY A 139 -1.09 33.34 -37.48
C GLY A 139 -2.60 33.12 -37.66
N TRP A 140 -3.20 32.21 -36.89
CA TRP A 140 -4.65 31.95 -36.87
C TRP A 140 -5.07 31.52 -35.46
N SER A 141 -6.38 31.50 -35.19
CA SER A 141 -6.95 31.07 -33.91
C SER A 141 -8.30 30.38 -34.09
N PRO A 142 -8.66 29.37 -33.27
CA PRO A 142 -9.95 28.69 -33.33
C PRO A 142 -11.11 29.51 -32.74
N ARG A 143 -10.87 30.77 -32.35
CA ARG A 143 -11.85 31.67 -31.75
C ARG A 143 -13.15 31.79 -32.57
N SER A 144 -13.08 31.81 -33.90
CA SER A 144 -14.28 31.89 -34.75
C SER A 144 -15.21 30.70 -34.50
N TYR A 145 -14.66 29.49 -34.36
CA TYR A 145 -15.44 28.29 -34.03
C TYR A 145 -16.15 28.43 -32.67
N LEU A 146 -15.53 29.09 -31.68
CA LEU A 146 -16.15 29.30 -30.38
C LEU A 146 -17.30 30.30 -30.40
N LEU A 147 -17.24 31.33 -31.24
CA LEU A 147 -18.11 32.49 -31.15
C LEU A 147 -19.15 32.57 -32.27
N ASP A 148 -18.85 32.03 -33.45
CA ASP A 148 -19.77 32.05 -34.60
C ASP A 148 -20.76 30.88 -34.52
N THR A 149 -22.04 31.22 -34.44
CA THR A 149 -23.14 30.24 -34.35
C THR A 149 -23.62 29.75 -35.72
N GLU A 150 -23.27 30.47 -36.80
CA GLU A 150 -23.67 30.16 -38.17
C GLU A 150 -22.61 29.33 -38.92
N LEU A 151 -21.44 29.13 -38.29
CA LEU A 151 -20.34 28.36 -38.84
C LEU A 151 -20.74 26.89 -38.98
N GLN A 152 -20.40 26.28 -40.12
CA GLN A 152 -20.66 24.86 -40.35
C GLN A 152 -19.80 24.01 -39.41
N ALA A 153 -20.39 22.96 -38.84
CA ALA A 153 -19.65 22.06 -37.96
C ALA A 153 -18.45 21.44 -38.71
N ASP A 154 -17.28 21.56 -38.11
CA ASP A 154 -16.03 20.93 -38.56
C ASP A 154 -15.61 19.89 -37.52
N ASP A 155 -15.26 18.69 -38.00
CA ASP A 155 -14.83 17.55 -37.19
C ASP A 155 -13.30 17.38 -37.20
N LYS A 156 -12.56 18.23 -37.91
CA LYS A 156 -11.09 18.23 -37.92
C LYS A 156 -10.54 18.53 -36.53
N ALA A 157 -9.56 17.73 -36.11
CA ALA A 157 -8.92 17.90 -34.81
C ALA A 157 -8.24 19.27 -34.71
N MET A 158 -7.67 19.78 -35.79
CA MET A 158 -7.04 21.11 -35.87
C MET A 158 -7.98 22.26 -35.53
N THR A 159 -9.29 22.08 -35.71
CA THR A 159 -10.31 23.07 -35.31
C THR A 159 -10.82 22.76 -33.91
N VAL A 160 -11.20 21.49 -33.66
CA VAL A 160 -11.93 21.08 -32.46
C VAL A 160 -11.06 21.07 -31.20
N GLN A 161 -9.84 20.52 -31.23
CA GLN A 161 -9.00 20.39 -30.04
C GLN A 161 -8.55 21.76 -29.51
N PRO A 162 -8.02 22.67 -30.35
CA PRO A 162 -7.69 24.03 -29.93
C PRO A 162 -8.90 24.82 -29.41
N ALA A 163 -10.07 24.69 -30.05
CA ALA A 163 -11.29 25.34 -29.58
C ALA A 163 -11.71 24.85 -28.20
N LEU A 164 -11.71 23.52 -27.98
CA LEU A 164 -12.04 22.94 -26.67
C LEU A 164 -11.05 23.34 -25.59
N PHE A 165 -9.75 23.42 -25.90
CA PHE A 165 -8.75 23.95 -24.99
C PHE A 165 -9.11 25.37 -24.53
N MET A 166 -9.37 26.28 -25.49
CA MET A 166 -9.76 27.66 -25.18
C MET A 166 -11.06 27.74 -24.36
N GLN A 167 -12.08 26.95 -24.71
CA GLN A 167 -13.34 26.86 -23.97
C GLN A 167 -13.11 26.47 -22.51
N MET A 168 -12.32 25.42 -22.28
CA MET A 168 -12.01 24.92 -20.94
C MET A 168 -11.24 25.96 -20.11
N VAL A 169 -10.28 26.64 -20.73
CA VAL A 169 -9.53 27.74 -20.11
C VAL A 169 -10.46 28.89 -19.69
N GLY A 170 -11.36 29.31 -20.59
CA GLY A 170 -12.33 30.36 -20.31
C GLY A 170 -13.27 29.99 -19.15
N ILE A 171 -13.80 28.77 -19.13
CA ILE A 171 -14.69 28.30 -18.05
C ILE A 171 -13.93 28.21 -16.71
N ALA A 172 -12.69 27.73 -16.72
CA ALA A 172 -11.86 27.69 -15.51
C ALA A 172 -11.62 29.10 -14.94
N ALA A 173 -11.41 30.10 -15.82
CA ALA A 173 -11.30 31.51 -15.43
C ALA A 173 -12.60 32.04 -14.80
N MET A 174 -13.77 31.62 -15.30
CA MET A 174 -15.06 31.99 -14.70
C MET A 174 -15.22 31.48 -13.27
N TRP A 175 -14.91 30.21 -13.02
CA TRP A 175 -15.00 29.64 -11.67
C TRP A 175 -14.04 30.32 -10.69
N ARG A 176 -12.79 30.59 -11.13
CA ARG A 176 -11.79 31.33 -10.33
C ARG A 176 -12.27 32.74 -9.99
N ALA A 177 -12.76 33.48 -11.00
CA ALA A 177 -13.31 34.82 -10.79
C ALA A 177 -14.52 34.82 -9.86
N ALA A 178 -15.31 33.74 -9.85
CA ALA A 178 -16.42 33.54 -8.94
C ALA A 178 -16.00 33.08 -7.52
N GLY A 179 -14.70 33.01 -7.22
CA GLY A 179 -14.18 32.78 -5.88
C GLY A 179 -13.86 31.32 -5.55
N VAL A 180 -14.03 30.39 -6.49
CA VAL A 180 -13.68 28.96 -6.31
C VAL A 180 -12.32 28.73 -6.96
N ASP A 181 -11.29 28.41 -6.18
CA ASP A 181 -9.99 28.00 -6.72
C ASP A 181 -9.87 26.47 -6.71
N PRO A 182 -9.26 25.86 -7.74
CA PRO A 182 -9.00 24.43 -7.71
C PRO A 182 -7.84 24.12 -6.76
N ALA A 183 -8.05 23.17 -5.86
CA ALA A 183 -6.97 22.51 -5.12
C ALA A 183 -6.26 21.44 -5.98
N ALA A 184 -6.94 20.93 -7.01
CA ALA A 184 -6.38 20.02 -8.00
C ALA A 184 -7.03 20.23 -9.38
N THR A 185 -6.34 19.82 -10.44
CA THR A 185 -6.91 19.64 -11.77
C THR A 185 -6.83 18.17 -12.16
N VAL A 186 -7.86 17.68 -12.85
CA VAL A 186 -7.94 16.30 -13.36
C VAL A 186 -8.24 16.38 -14.85
N GLY A 187 -7.38 15.82 -15.69
CA GLY A 187 -7.59 15.84 -17.13
C GLY A 187 -7.94 14.48 -17.72
N HIS A 188 -8.79 14.48 -18.75
CA HIS A 188 -9.14 13.30 -19.54
C HIS A 188 -8.65 13.46 -20.99
N SER A 189 -7.66 12.65 -21.42
CA SER A 189 -7.09 12.72 -22.77
C SER A 189 -6.61 14.14 -23.10
N GLN A 190 -7.19 14.84 -24.09
CA GLN A 190 -6.83 16.23 -24.40
C GLN A 190 -7.17 17.24 -23.32
N GLY A 191 -8.15 16.92 -22.46
CA GLY A 191 -8.46 17.76 -21.30
C GLY A 191 -7.25 17.93 -20.38
N GLU A 192 -6.30 16.99 -20.38
CA GLU A 192 -5.06 17.10 -19.62
C GLU A 192 -4.23 18.33 -20.01
N ILE A 193 -4.28 18.78 -21.27
CA ILE A 193 -3.51 19.95 -21.71
C ILE A 193 -4.07 21.23 -21.05
N ALA A 194 -5.39 21.37 -20.98
CA ALA A 194 -6.03 22.45 -20.25
C ALA A 194 -5.81 22.32 -18.74
N ALA A 195 -5.87 21.11 -18.19
CA ALA A 195 -5.60 20.85 -16.78
C ALA A 195 -4.19 21.26 -16.36
N ALA A 196 -3.18 20.96 -17.20
CA ALA A 196 -1.77 21.29 -16.97
C ALA A 196 -1.50 22.80 -17.08
N TYR A 197 -2.14 23.49 -18.02
CA TYR A 197 -2.04 24.95 -18.08
C TYR A 197 -2.75 25.61 -16.89
N VAL A 198 -3.99 25.21 -16.58
CA VAL A 198 -4.76 25.83 -15.50
C VAL A 198 -4.12 25.61 -14.15
N SER A 199 -3.52 24.44 -13.89
CA SER A 199 -2.74 24.20 -12.67
C SER A 199 -1.46 25.02 -12.61
N GLY A 200 -0.93 25.51 -13.73
CA GLY A 200 0.38 26.16 -13.80
C GLY A 200 1.53 25.20 -14.03
N ALA A 201 1.27 23.88 -14.17
CA ALA A 201 2.28 22.89 -14.54
C ALA A 201 2.84 23.11 -15.96
N GLN A 202 2.15 23.90 -16.80
CA GLN A 202 2.61 24.31 -18.13
C GLN A 202 2.25 25.76 -18.43
N THR A 203 3.07 26.43 -19.25
CA THR A 203 2.77 27.77 -19.76
C THR A 203 1.66 27.73 -20.81
N LEU A 204 0.94 28.85 -20.99
CA LEU A 204 -0.09 28.96 -22.04
C LEU A 204 0.51 28.69 -23.43
N ARG A 205 1.71 29.23 -23.70
CA ARG A 205 2.38 29.10 -24.98
C ARG A 205 2.75 27.65 -25.30
N ASP A 206 3.27 26.90 -24.33
CA ASP A 206 3.59 25.49 -24.51
C ASP A 206 2.32 24.63 -24.64
N ALA A 207 1.28 24.90 -23.85
CA ALA A 207 0.00 24.20 -23.96
C ALA A 207 -0.66 24.40 -25.34
N VAL A 208 -0.63 25.62 -25.87
CA VAL A 208 -1.09 25.95 -27.23
C VAL A 208 -0.28 25.19 -28.29
N ARG A 209 1.05 25.09 -28.12
CA ARG A 209 1.88 24.31 -29.05
C ARG A 209 1.57 22.82 -29.01
N ILE A 210 1.35 22.26 -27.82
CA ILE A 210 1.04 20.83 -27.64
C ILE A 210 -0.33 20.51 -28.25
N VAL A 211 -1.39 21.27 -27.92
CA VAL A 211 -2.73 20.99 -28.46
C VAL A 211 -2.75 21.13 -29.98
N THR A 212 -2.05 22.13 -30.54
CA THR A 212 -2.01 22.35 -31.99
C THR A 212 -1.19 21.27 -32.70
N THR A 213 -0.02 20.93 -32.17
CA THR A 213 0.82 19.86 -32.76
C THR A 213 0.13 18.51 -32.68
N ARG A 214 -0.49 18.19 -31.53
CA ARG A 214 -1.27 16.97 -31.36
C ARG A 214 -2.40 16.91 -32.38
N ALA A 215 -3.17 17.98 -32.51
CA ALA A 215 -4.27 18.06 -33.47
C ALA A 215 -3.79 17.88 -34.92
N ARG A 216 -2.63 18.44 -35.28
CA ARG A 216 -2.03 18.27 -36.61
C ARG A 216 -1.64 16.82 -36.88
N ILE A 217 -0.99 16.16 -35.92
CA ILE A 217 -0.61 14.74 -36.03
C ILE A 217 -1.85 13.86 -36.22
N VAL A 218 -2.96 14.22 -35.58
CA VAL A 218 -4.24 13.52 -35.74
C VAL A 218 -4.79 13.69 -37.15
N ASP A 219 -4.86 14.93 -37.66
CA ASP A 219 -5.44 15.20 -38.98
C ASP A 219 -4.53 14.75 -40.14
N ASP A 220 -3.21 14.92 -40.06
CA ASP A 220 -2.25 14.52 -41.12
C ASP A 220 -2.23 12.99 -41.36
N ARG A 221 -2.74 12.22 -40.40
CA ARG A 221 -2.88 10.77 -40.48
C ARG A 221 -4.26 10.36 -41.00
N GLU A 222 -4.82 11.04 -42.01
CA GLU A 222 -6.11 10.69 -42.63
C GLU A 222 -6.23 9.18 -42.93
N LEU A 223 -6.73 8.42 -41.96
CA LEU A 223 -6.78 6.97 -41.97
C LEU A 223 -8.25 6.57 -41.98
N SER A 224 -8.75 6.22 -43.15
CA SER A 224 -10.08 5.63 -43.25
C SER A 224 -10.03 4.17 -42.76
N GLY A 225 -10.95 3.76 -41.89
CA GLY A 225 -11.10 2.36 -41.52
C GLY A 225 -11.23 2.10 -40.02
N TYR A 226 -11.02 3.12 -39.18
CA TYR A 226 -11.08 2.99 -37.73
C TYR A 226 -12.36 3.60 -37.14
N SER A 227 -12.63 3.23 -35.89
CA SER A 227 -13.71 3.77 -35.08
C SER A 227 -13.41 3.61 -33.58
N MET A 228 -14.22 4.28 -32.76
CA MET A 228 -14.24 4.13 -31.31
C MET A 228 -15.65 3.77 -30.88
N ALA A 229 -15.81 3.15 -29.71
CA ALA A 229 -17.13 2.96 -29.12
C ALA A 229 -17.08 3.10 -27.60
N VAL A 230 -18.10 3.72 -27.03
CA VAL A 230 -18.34 3.76 -25.58
C VAL A 230 -19.24 2.60 -25.20
N LEU A 231 -18.85 1.85 -24.18
CA LEU A 231 -19.49 0.61 -23.74
C LEU A 231 -19.96 0.76 -22.29
N GLY A 232 -21.18 0.28 -22.02
CA GLY A 232 -21.81 0.22 -20.71
C GLY A 232 -21.65 -1.15 -20.05
N ILE A 233 -20.41 -1.63 -19.92
CA ILE A 233 -20.07 -2.99 -19.44
C ILE A 233 -18.83 -2.93 -18.54
N ASP A 234 -18.61 -3.99 -17.76
CA ASP A 234 -17.37 -4.13 -16.99
C ASP A 234 -16.17 -4.54 -17.85
N ARG A 235 -15.00 -4.45 -17.23
CA ARG A 235 -13.72 -4.69 -17.90
C ARG A 235 -13.54 -6.13 -18.35
N ASP A 236 -13.95 -7.09 -17.53
CA ASP A 236 -13.72 -8.51 -17.82
C ASP A 236 -14.57 -8.92 -19.03
N GLU A 237 -15.83 -8.48 -19.07
CA GLU A 237 -16.69 -8.67 -20.24
C GLU A 237 -16.15 -7.96 -21.50
N CYS A 238 -15.61 -6.74 -21.36
CA CYS A 238 -15.00 -6.03 -22.48
C CYS A 238 -13.77 -6.76 -23.03
N GLU A 239 -12.88 -7.26 -22.16
CA GLU A 239 -11.68 -7.99 -22.57
C GLU A 239 -12.04 -9.33 -23.23
N ASP A 240 -13.07 -10.03 -22.73
CA ASP A 240 -13.63 -11.24 -23.35
C ASP A 240 -14.21 -11.01 -24.74
N LEU A 241 -14.83 -9.85 -25.00
CA LEU A 241 -15.37 -9.50 -26.32
C LEU A 241 -14.26 -9.14 -27.30
N ILE A 242 -13.24 -8.42 -26.84
CA ILE A 242 -12.05 -8.08 -27.62
C ILE A 242 -11.29 -9.35 -28.02
N ALA A 243 -11.10 -10.30 -27.10
CA ALA A 243 -10.38 -11.54 -27.35
C ALA A 243 -11.02 -12.43 -28.45
N ARG A 244 -12.29 -12.21 -28.79
CA ARG A 244 -13.02 -12.92 -29.84
C ARG A 244 -12.91 -12.26 -31.22
N GLN A 245 -12.34 -11.06 -31.31
CA GLN A 245 -12.15 -10.37 -32.57
C GLN A 245 -10.86 -10.82 -33.25
N ALA A 246 -10.94 -11.07 -34.56
CA ALA A 246 -9.76 -11.33 -35.38
C ALA A 246 -9.06 -10.04 -35.83
N ASP A 247 -9.84 -8.96 -35.99
CA ASP A 247 -9.34 -7.64 -36.41
C ASP A 247 -8.88 -6.80 -35.22
N PHE A 248 -8.12 -5.74 -35.49
CA PHE A 248 -7.52 -4.91 -34.46
C PHE A 248 -8.57 -4.11 -33.66
N VAL A 249 -8.65 -4.35 -32.34
CA VAL A 249 -9.39 -3.52 -31.40
C VAL A 249 -8.77 -3.61 -30.00
N GLU A 250 -8.65 -2.47 -29.32
CA GLU A 250 -8.10 -2.39 -27.98
C GLU A 250 -9.01 -1.56 -27.07
N LEU A 251 -9.06 -1.93 -25.79
CA LEU A 251 -9.64 -1.09 -24.74
C LEU A 251 -8.77 0.15 -24.56
N SER A 252 -9.35 1.32 -24.82
CA SER A 252 -8.66 2.59 -25.03
C SER A 252 -8.96 3.63 -23.93
N VAL A 253 -10.11 3.51 -23.24
CA VAL A 253 -10.49 4.37 -22.10
C VAL A 253 -11.16 3.55 -21.01
N ILE A 254 -10.81 3.82 -19.76
CA ILE A 254 -11.55 3.38 -18.57
C ILE A 254 -11.99 4.65 -17.83
N ASN A 255 -13.27 5.01 -18.02
CA ASN A 255 -13.84 6.17 -17.35
C ASN A 255 -14.27 5.80 -15.93
N SER A 256 -14.91 4.64 -15.77
CA SER A 256 -15.34 4.08 -14.49
C SER A 256 -15.53 2.57 -14.66
N ARG A 257 -16.03 1.89 -13.62
CA ARG A 257 -16.19 0.44 -13.64
C ARG A 257 -17.04 -0.07 -14.81
N HIS A 258 -18.10 0.65 -15.18
CA HIS A 258 -19.00 0.23 -16.26
C HIS A 258 -19.05 1.19 -17.44
N ILE A 259 -18.20 2.22 -17.48
CA ILE A 259 -18.12 3.16 -18.59
C ILE A 259 -16.73 3.04 -19.21
N LEU A 260 -16.65 2.28 -20.29
CA LEU A 260 -15.41 1.97 -21.00
C LEU A 260 -15.44 2.54 -22.42
N ALA A 261 -14.29 2.66 -23.08
CA ALA A 261 -14.25 2.85 -24.52
C ALA A 261 -13.22 1.96 -25.19
N ILE A 262 -13.57 1.46 -26.36
CA ILE A 262 -12.69 0.70 -27.26
C ILE A 262 -12.35 1.53 -28.48
N SER A 263 -11.18 1.29 -29.05
CA SER A 263 -10.70 1.89 -30.30
C SER A 263 -10.13 0.80 -31.19
N GLY A 264 -10.41 0.85 -32.48
CA GLY A 264 -9.92 -0.19 -33.39
C GLY A 264 -10.41 -0.01 -34.81
N GLU A 265 -10.24 -1.07 -35.60
CA GLU A 265 -10.85 -1.19 -36.91
C GLU A 265 -12.37 -1.12 -36.79
N ARG A 266 -12.99 -0.41 -37.73
CA ARG A 266 -14.42 -0.10 -37.69
C ARG A 266 -15.28 -1.34 -37.71
N ALA A 267 -14.88 -2.36 -38.47
CA ALA A 267 -15.63 -3.62 -38.55
C ALA A 267 -15.69 -4.33 -37.18
N ALA A 268 -14.54 -4.47 -36.49
CA ALA A 268 -14.49 -5.04 -35.15
C ALA A 268 -15.28 -4.21 -34.12
N VAL A 269 -15.10 -2.89 -34.13
CA VAL A 269 -15.82 -2.00 -33.21
C VAL A 269 -17.33 -2.10 -33.44
N ALA A 270 -17.79 -2.07 -34.70
CA ALA A 270 -19.20 -2.21 -35.05
C ALA A 270 -19.75 -3.58 -34.62
N GLY A 271 -18.99 -4.66 -34.81
CA GLY A 271 -19.39 -6.01 -34.39
C GLY A 271 -19.57 -6.14 -32.87
N ILE A 272 -18.69 -5.52 -32.07
CA ILE A 272 -18.84 -5.46 -30.61
C ILE A 272 -20.07 -4.63 -30.23
N VAL A 273 -20.28 -3.47 -30.85
CA VAL A 273 -21.44 -2.60 -30.58
C VAL A 273 -22.75 -3.33 -30.91
N GLU A 274 -22.82 -4.02 -32.04
CA GLU A 274 -23.99 -4.82 -32.44
C GLU A 274 -24.26 -5.94 -31.44
N SER A 275 -23.22 -6.67 -31.03
CA SER A 275 -23.33 -7.77 -30.06
C SER A 275 -23.88 -7.30 -28.72
N LEU A 276 -23.38 -6.16 -28.20
CA LEU A 276 -23.84 -5.57 -26.95
C LEU A 276 -25.27 -5.02 -27.07
N THR A 277 -25.59 -4.37 -28.19
CA THR A 277 -26.94 -3.85 -28.45
C THR A 277 -27.95 -4.99 -28.52
N ALA A 278 -27.61 -6.11 -29.17
CA ALA A 278 -28.43 -7.31 -29.23
C ALA A 278 -28.63 -7.95 -27.83
N ALA A 279 -27.65 -7.81 -26.94
CA ALA A 279 -27.74 -8.24 -25.54
C ALA A 279 -28.46 -7.23 -24.62
N GLY A 280 -28.97 -6.11 -25.17
CA GLY A 280 -29.67 -5.06 -24.39
C GLY A 280 -28.74 -4.17 -23.55
N LYS A 281 -27.43 -4.18 -23.83
CA LYS A 281 -26.43 -3.37 -23.13
C LYS A 281 -26.12 -2.09 -23.90
N PHE A 282 -25.76 -1.02 -23.19
CA PHE A 282 -25.40 0.24 -23.83
C PHE A 282 -24.08 0.09 -24.60
N ALA A 283 -24.10 0.40 -25.89
CA ALA A 283 -22.91 0.56 -26.69
C ALA A 283 -23.19 1.62 -27.77
N LYS A 284 -22.25 2.53 -27.97
CA LYS A 284 -22.39 3.61 -28.95
C LYS A 284 -21.09 3.83 -29.69
N GLU A 285 -21.13 3.64 -31.00
CA GLU A 285 -20.03 3.98 -31.90
C GLU A 285 -19.83 5.50 -31.98
N ILE A 286 -18.56 5.91 -31.96
CA ILE A 286 -18.07 7.27 -32.16
C ILE A 286 -17.12 7.22 -33.35
N ARG A 287 -17.49 7.92 -34.42
CA ARG A 287 -16.62 8.03 -35.58
C ARG A 287 -15.39 8.87 -35.23
N VAL A 288 -14.24 8.25 -35.38
CA VAL A 288 -12.94 8.90 -35.25
C VAL A 288 -12.10 8.62 -36.48
N GLN A 289 -11.18 9.53 -36.77
CA GLN A 289 -10.28 9.40 -37.92
C GLN A 289 -9.08 8.47 -37.63
N TYR A 290 -8.82 8.12 -36.36
CA TYR A 290 -7.73 7.24 -35.97
C TYR A 290 -8.03 6.56 -34.62
N PRO A 291 -7.44 5.38 -34.33
CA PRO A 291 -7.68 4.65 -33.08
C PRO A 291 -6.81 5.19 -31.94
N ALA A 292 -7.21 6.33 -31.37
CA ALA A 292 -6.51 6.95 -30.23
C ALA A 292 -6.39 6.01 -29.02
N HIS A 293 -5.34 6.19 -28.22
CA HIS A 293 -5.10 5.45 -26.98
C HIS A 293 -4.92 3.93 -27.18
N THR A 294 -4.28 3.56 -28.29
CA THR A 294 -3.98 2.16 -28.66
C THR A 294 -2.54 1.99 -29.13
N SER A 295 -2.10 0.74 -29.27
CA SER A 295 -0.79 0.38 -29.85
C SER A 295 -0.50 0.95 -31.23
N TYR A 296 -1.53 1.31 -31.99
CA TYR A 296 -1.39 1.93 -33.30
C TYR A 296 -0.61 3.26 -33.26
N VAL A 297 -0.78 4.03 -32.18
CA VAL A 297 -0.16 5.35 -32.00
C VAL A 297 1.36 5.24 -31.80
N SER A 298 1.91 4.04 -31.51
CA SER A 298 3.36 3.87 -31.31
C SER A 298 4.20 4.36 -32.50
N THR A 299 3.64 4.27 -33.70
CA THR A 299 4.26 4.74 -34.95
C THR A 299 4.41 6.25 -35.03
N ALA A 300 3.78 7.01 -34.13
CA ALA A 300 3.79 8.48 -34.11
C ALA A 300 4.84 9.08 -33.17
N ARG A 301 5.59 8.25 -32.42
CA ARG A 301 6.52 8.74 -31.39
C ARG A 301 7.54 9.71 -31.96
N ASP A 302 8.24 9.30 -33.01
CA ASP A 302 9.33 10.09 -33.59
C ASP A 302 8.82 11.40 -34.18
N LEU A 303 7.62 11.38 -34.78
CA LEU A 303 6.97 12.59 -35.31
C LEU A 303 6.59 13.56 -34.19
N LEU A 304 6.02 13.07 -33.09
CA LEU A 304 5.64 13.89 -31.95
C LEU A 304 6.88 14.47 -31.27
N ALA A 305 7.93 13.66 -31.08
CA ALA A 305 9.19 14.11 -30.52
C ALA A 305 9.90 15.16 -31.40
N ALA A 306 9.93 14.94 -32.72
CA ALA A 306 10.56 15.85 -33.67
C ALA A 306 9.83 17.19 -33.81
N THR A 307 8.51 17.21 -33.60
CA THR A 307 7.69 18.42 -33.79
C THR A 307 7.49 19.20 -32.49
N VAL A 308 7.21 18.52 -31.37
CA VAL A 308 6.98 19.17 -30.07
C VAL A 308 8.30 19.63 -29.47
N GLY A 309 9.31 18.75 -29.44
CA GLY A 309 10.56 18.96 -28.70
C GLY A 309 11.25 20.29 -28.97
N PRO A 310 11.63 20.62 -30.23
CA PRO A 310 12.44 21.80 -30.53
C PRO A 310 11.75 23.14 -30.30
N GLU A 311 10.41 23.17 -30.34
CA GLU A 311 9.64 24.41 -30.26
C GLU A 311 9.15 24.73 -28.85
N MET A 312 9.30 23.84 -27.86
CA MET A 312 8.88 24.13 -26.48
C MET A 312 9.77 25.19 -25.81
N ASP A 313 9.16 26.07 -25.00
CA ASP A 313 9.92 26.96 -24.11
C ASP A 313 10.39 26.18 -22.86
N ASN A 314 9.64 25.14 -22.44
CA ASN A 314 9.97 24.27 -21.32
C ASN A 314 9.92 22.79 -21.72
N HIS A 315 10.95 22.02 -21.36
CA HIS A 315 11.02 20.58 -21.67
C HIS A 315 10.54 19.67 -20.54
N ALA A 316 10.25 20.23 -19.36
CA ALA A 316 9.72 19.55 -18.20
C ALA A 316 8.52 20.32 -17.63
N PHE A 317 7.68 19.64 -16.85
CA PHE A 317 6.56 20.28 -16.16
C PHE A 317 7.06 21.24 -15.07
N LEU A 318 6.34 22.34 -14.90
CA LEU A 318 6.63 23.34 -13.89
C LEU A 318 6.09 22.91 -12.52
N GLU A 319 6.76 23.37 -11.47
CA GLU A 319 6.27 23.22 -10.10
C GLU A 319 5.06 24.12 -9.85
N THR A 320 4.06 23.60 -9.13
CA THR A 320 2.83 24.32 -8.83
C THR A 320 2.23 23.86 -7.50
N GLU A 321 1.53 24.78 -6.83
CA GLU A 321 0.73 24.50 -5.62
C GLU A 321 -0.59 23.77 -5.94
N ILE A 322 -1.01 23.71 -7.21
CA ILE A 322 -2.24 23.05 -7.64
C ILE A 322 -1.88 21.67 -8.19
N ASP A 323 -2.33 20.61 -7.52
CA ASP A 323 -2.06 19.24 -7.94
C ASP A 323 -2.62 18.97 -9.34
N CYS A 324 -1.77 18.65 -10.32
CA CYS A 324 -2.22 18.34 -11.67
C CYS A 324 -2.22 16.82 -11.89
N ILE A 325 -3.38 16.20 -12.03
CA ILE A 325 -3.55 14.75 -12.12
C ILE A 325 -3.95 14.37 -13.54
N GLY A 326 -3.13 13.53 -14.18
CA GLY A 326 -3.35 13.10 -15.55
C GLY A 326 -3.90 11.68 -15.64
N ALA A 327 -4.97 11.48 -16.40
CA ALA A 327 -5.52 10.16 -16.66
C ALA A 327 -4.57 9.27 -17.49
N THR A 328 -3.54 9.82 -18.11
CA THR A 328 -2.45 9.05 -18.76
C THR A 328 -1.78 8.05 -17.82
N MET A 329 -1.45 8.48 -16.59
CA MET A 329 -0.80 7.65 -15.58
C MET A 329 -1.73 7.33 -14.40
N GLY A 330 -2.85 8.05 -14.26
CA GLY A 330 -3.70 7.99 -13.09
C GLY A 330 -3.04 8.61 -11.84
N ASP A 331 -2.05 9.48 -12.03
CA ASP A 331 -1.27 10.08 -10.95
C ASP A 331 -0.92 11.56 -11.24
N ARG A 332 -0.32 12.22 -10.25
CA ARG A 332 0.18 13.58 -10.30
C ARG A 332 1.31 13.73 -11.32
N LEU A 333 1.25 14.79 -12.10
CA LEU A 333 2.35 15.33 -12.88
C LEU A 333 3.38 15.94 -11.93
N HIS A 334 4.67 15.69 -12.18
CA HIS A 334 5.76 16.25 -11.39
C HIS A 334 6.93 16.70 -12.30
N PRO A 335 7.81 17.60 -11.84
CA PRO A 335 8.89 18.17 -12.67
C PRO A 335 9.92 17.18 -13.21
N GLY A 336 9.96 15.95 -12.70
CA GLY A 336 10.84 14.88 -13.18
C GLY A 336 10.36 14.21 -14.47
N LEU A 337 9.16 14.55 -14.97
CA LEU A 337 8.60 13.98 -16.19
C LEU A 337 9.00 14.82 -17.41
N SER A 338 9.47 14.14 -18.46
CA SER A 338 9.68 14.71 -19.79
C SER A 338 8.32 15.10 -20.40
N ILE A 339 8.16 16.37 -20.81
CA ILE A 339 6.94 16.86 -21.46
C ILE A 339 6.67 16.06 -22.75
N VAL A 340 7.71 15.83 -23.55
CA VAL A 340 7.58 15.13 -24.83
C VAL A 340 7.14 13.68 -24.63
N ASP A 341 7.79 12.95 -23.73
CA ASP A 341 7.44 11.56 -23.45
C ASP A 341 6.05 11.47 -22.82
N TYR A 342 5.70 12.39 -21.91
CA TYR A 342 4.40 12.40 -21.28
C TYR A 342 3.28 12.61 -22.31
N TRP A 343 3.38 13.62 -23.19
CA TRP A 343 2.33 13.89 -24.19
C TRP A 343 2.25 12.81 -25.27
N TYR A 344 3.37 12.14 -25.57
CA TYR A 344 3.34 10.91 -26.36
C TYR A 344 2.53 9.82 -25.65
N LEU A 345 2.84 9.53 -24.38
CA LEU A 345 2.13 8.54 -23.58
C LEU A 345 0.65 8.91 -23.40
N ASN A 346 0.31 10.19 -23.28
CA ASN A 346 -1.09 10.66 -23.21
C ASN A 346 -1.88 10.26 -24.45
N LEU A 347 -1.31 10.42 -25.64
CA LEU A 347 -1.96 10.06 -26.89
C LEU A 347 -1.97 8.54 -27.12
N ARG A 348 -0.93 7.84 -26.65
CA ARG A 348 -0.66 6.43 -26.91
C ARG A 348 -1.33 5.48 -25.92
N ASN A 349 -1.27 5.77 -24.63
CA ASN A 349 -1.72 4.88 -23.58
C ASN A 349 -3.24 5.01 -23.38
N ARG A 350 -3.79 3.96 -22.78
CA ARG A 350 -5.17 3.92 -22.30
C ARG A 350 -5.40 5.05 -21.29
N VAL A 351 -6.51 5.76 -21.43
CA VAL A 351 -6.93 6.78 -20.47
C VAL A 351 -7.49 6.11 -19.22
N ARG A 352 -6.87 6.34 -18.06
CA ARG A 352 -7.23 5.82 -16.73
C ARG A 352 -7.87 6.88 -15.86
N PHE A 353 -9.03 7.37 -16.31
CA PHE A 353 -9.77 8.42 -15.61
C PHE A 353 -10.32 7.91 -14.26
N ASP A 354 -10.64 6.62 -14.16
CA ASP A 354 -10.94 5.91 -12.92
C ASP A 354 -9.88 6.12 -11.83
N LEU A 355 -8.60 5.96 -12.21
CA LEU A 355 -7.48 6.15 -11.28
C LEU A 355 -7.24 7.62 -10.96
N ALA A 356 -7.42 8.52 -11.94
CA ALA A 356 -7.24 9.94 -11.72
C ALA A 356 -8.26 10.51 -10.71
N ILE A 357 -9.53 10.08 -10.78
CA ILE A 357 -10.55 10.44 -9.79
C ILE A 357 -10.20 9.87 -8.42
N ARG A 358 -9.77 8.61 -8.33
CA ARG A 358 -9.33 8.00 -7.08
C ARG A 358 -8.16 8.76 -6.45
N LYS A 359 -7.13 9.08 -7.24
CA LYS A 359 -5.98 9.86 -6.77
C LYS A 359 -6.40 11.24 -6.25
N ALA A 360 -7.34 11.91 -6.92
CA ALA A 360 -7.88 13.18 -6.42
C ALA A 360 -8.54 13.02 -5.04
N THR A 361 -9.29 11.94 -4.82
CA THR A 361 -9.89 11.68 -3.50
C THR A 361 -8.90 11.28 -2.42
N ASP A 362 -7.80 10.60 -2.78
CA ASP A 362 -6.70 10.30 -1.86
C ASP A 362 -6.01 11.59 -1.40
N LEU A 363 -5.94 12.60 -2.27
CA LEU A 363 -5.43 13.94 -1.97
C LEU A 363 -6.43 14.81 -1.20
N GLY A 364 -7.60 14.27 -0.82
CA GLY A 364 -8.60 14.96 -0.01
C GLY A 364 -9.52 15.91 -0.78
N ILE A 365 -9.66 15.73 -2.10
CA ILE A 365 -10.68 16.41 -2.91
C ILE A 365 -12.06 15.84 -2.59
N ASP A 366 -13.04 16.71 -2.37
CA ASP A 366 -14.44 16.35 -2.11
C ASP A 366 -15.43 16.92 -3.13
N THR A 367 -15.04 17.94 -3.89
CA THR A 367 -15.91 18.63 -4.85
C THR A 367 -15.30 18.56 -6.25
N PHE A 368 -16.02 17.98 -7.20
CA PHE A 368 -15.56 17.79 -8.57
C PHE A 368 -16.38 18.66 -9.52
N LEU A 369 -15.73 19.63 -10.16
CA LEU A 369 -16.35 20.59 -11.07
C LEU A 369 -15.96 20.25 -12.50
N GLU A 370 -16.90 19.79 -13.32
CA GLU A 370 -16.64 19.53 -14.73
C GLU A 370 -16.59 20.86 -15.50
N ILE A 371 -15.42 21.16 -16.06
CA ILE A 371 -15.10 22.39 -16.78
C ILE A 371 -15.53 22.23 -18.24
N SER A 372 -16.84 22.26 -18.47
CA SER A 372 -17.43 22.05 -19.79
C SER A 372 -18.73 22.82 -19.99
N GLU A 373 -19.03 23.18 -21.24
CA GLU A 373 -20.32 23.79 -21.61
C GLU A 373 -21.48 22.80 -21.43
N HIS A 374 -21.20 21.49 -21.46
CA HIS A 374 -22.15 20.42 -21.21
C HIS A 374 -21.43 19.22 -20.58
N PRO A 375 -21.95 18.63 -19.47
CA PRO A 375 -21.27 17.54 -18.79
C PRO A 375 -21.23 16.26 -19.63
N THR A 376 -20.06 15.66 -19.73
CA THR A 376 -19.80 14.42 -20.48
C THR A 376 -19.20 13.33 -19.59
N LEU A 377 -18.56 13.70 -18.47
CA LEU A 377 -17.92 12.77 -17.54
C LEU A 377 -18.68 12.63 -16.22
N MET A 378 -19.74 13.40 -16.00
CA MET A 378 -20.53 13.42 -14.76
C MET A 378 -20.91 12.03 -14.23
N LEU A 379 -21.42 11.14 -15.09
CA LEU A 379 -21.81 9.79 -14.70
C LEU A 379 -20.59 8.95 -14.26
N ALA A 380 -19.47 9.07 -14.96
CA ALA A 380 -18.24 8.37 -14.61
C ALA A 380 -17.63 8.89 -13.31
N ILE A 381 -17.66 10.21 -13.09
CA ILE A 381 -17.26 10.82 -11.81
C ILE A 381 -18.11 10.25 -10.68
N GLN A 382 -19.44 10.27 -10.82
CA GLN A 382 -20.36 9.76 -9.80
C GLN A 382 -20.16 8.26 -9.51
N GLU A 383 -19.99 7.44 -10.56
CA GLU A 383 -19.75 6.01 -10.38
C GLU A 383 -18.43 5.76 -9.62
N ASN A 384 -17.33 6.38 -10.02
CA ASN A 384 -16.05 6.23 -9.31
C ASN A 384 -16.14 6.67 -7.85
N LEU A 385 -16.81 7.78 -7.57
CA LEU A 385 -16.96 8.29 -6.20
C LEU A 385 -17.81 7.35 -5.32
N SER A 386 -18.79 6.67 -5.91
CA SER A 386 -19.63 5.69 -5.18
C SER A 386 -18.87 4.42 -4.75
N GLU A 387 -17.71 4.14 -5.37
CA GLU A 387 -16.88 2.97 -5.06
C GLU A 387 -15.81 3.25 -3.98
N ILE A 388 -15.69 4.49 -3.53
CA ILE A 388 -14.68 4.86 -2.53
C ILE A 388 -15.15 4.41 -1.15
N PRO A 389 -14.34 3.59 -0.43
CA PRO A 389 -14.69 3.17 0.92
C PRO A 389 -14.71 4.34 1.91
N GLY A 390 -15.67 4.31 2.83
CA GLY A 390 -15.89 5.37 3.82
C GLY A 390 -16.96 6.39 3.37
N GLN A 391 -17.82 6.80 4.29
CA GLN A 391 -18.87 7.79 4.01
C GLN A 391 -18.28 9.20 3.91
N ARG A 392 -17.64 9.51 2.77
CA ARG A 392 -17.24 10.88 2.42
C ARG A 392 -18.34 11.54 1.59
N ASP A 393 -18.66 12.79 1.92
CA ASP A 393 -19.68 13.57 1.22
C ASP A 393 -19.10 14.20 -0.04
N PHE A 394 -19.12 13.48 -1.16
CA PHE A 394 -18.65 14.01 -2.43
C PHE A 394 -19.71 14.83 -3.17
N GLN A 395 -19.26 15.85 -3.90
CA GLN A 395 -20.09 16.61 -4.85
C GLN A 395 -19.51 16.51 -6.25
N ALA A 396 -20.38 16.32 -7.24
CA ALA A 396 -20.04 16.37 -8.65
C ALA A 396 -21.00 17.34 -9.36
N LEU A 397 -20.48 18.41 -9.93
CA LEU A 397 -21.26 19.50 -10.52
C LEU A 397 -20.73 19.83 -11.91
N GLY A 398 -21.64 20.11 -12.85
CA GLY A 398 -21.28 20.67 -14.14
C GLY A 398 -21.14 22.19 -14.08
N THR A 399 -20.62 22.79 -15.15
CA THR A 399 -20.62 24.25 -15.29
C THR A 399 -21.90 24.76 -15.93
N SER A 400 -22.31 24.17 -17.06
CA SER A 400 -23.45 24.62 -17.87
C SER A 400 -24.12 23.43 -18.57
N ARG A 401 -25.16 23.68 -19.36
CA ARG A 401 -25.73 22.74 -20.35
C ARG A 401 -25.75 23.36 -21.73
N ARG A 402 -25.80 22.49 -22.74
CA ARG A 402 -25.95 22.87 -24.16
C ARG A 402 -27.16 23.76 -24.44
N SER A 403 -28.23 23.64 -23.66
CA SER A 403 -29.45 24.42 -23.81
C SER A 403 -29.47 25.72 -23.00
N ALA A 404 -28.37 26.08 -22.34
CA ALA A 404 -28.31 27.29 -21.52
C ALA A 404 -28.26 28.54 -22.43
N GLU A 405 -29.14 29.50 -22.15
CA GLU A 405 -29.19 30.80 -22.85
C GLU A 405 -28.55 31.92 -22.02
N ASP A 406 -28.30 31.69 -20.73
CA ASP A 406 -27.70 32.64 -19.80
C ASP A 406 -26.85 31.92 -18.72
N LEU A 407 -26.32 32.69 -17.76
CA LEU A 407 -25.46 32.19 -16.69
C LEU A 407 -26.22 31.68 -15.45
N ARG A 408 -27.54 31.47 -15.51
CA ARG A 408 -28.33 31.02 -14.35
C ARG A 408 -27.91 29.64 -13.86
N GLU A 409 -27.60 28.73 -14.77
CA GLU A 409 -27.15 27.37 -14.41
C GLU A 409 -25.80 27.41 -13.69
N PHE A 410 -24.82 28.11 -14.27
CA PHE A 410 -23.52 28.33 -13.64
C PHE A 410 -23.67 28.98 -12.26
N THR A 411 -24.53 30.00 -12.15
CA THR A 411 -24.81 30.69 -10.88
C THR A 411 -25.41 29.76 -9.83
N ARG A 412 -26.32 28.87 -10.22
CA ARG A 412 -26.89 27.88 -9.30
C ARG A 412 -25.87 26.85 -8.83
N ASN A 413 -24.99 26.39 -9.72
CA ASN A 413 -23.94 25.43 -9.36
C ASN A 413 -22.90 26.09 -8.45
N LEU A 414 -22.53 27.34 -8.72
CA LEU A 414 -21.71 28.16 -7.83
C LEU A 414 -22.35 28.34 -6.45
N ALA A 415 -23.64 28.67 -6.41
CA ALA A 415 -24.38 28.82 -5.16
C ALA A 415 -24.37 27.52 -4.35
N THR A 416 -24.43 26.36 -5.02
CA THR A 416 -24.31 25.04 -4.38
C THR A 416 -22.94 24.87 -3.71
N VAL A 417 -21.85 25.18 -4.43
CA VAL A 417 -20.50 25.17 -3.85
C VAL A 417 -20.40 26.14 -2.67
N ALA A 418 -20.87 27.38 -2.82
CA ALA A 418 -20.74 28.44 -1.82
C ALA A 418 -21.49 28.17 -0.50
N VAL A 419 -22.65 27.48 -0.55
CA VAL A 419 -23.38 27.11 0.67
C VAL A 419 -22.77 25.90 1.39
N HIS A 420 -21.97 25.09 0.70
CA HIS A 420 -21.34 23.89 1.25
C HIS A 420 -19.89 24.09 1.71
N ASP A 421 -19.17 25.03 1.10
CA ASP A 421 -17.79 25.35 1.47
C ASP A 421 -17.72 26.40 2.57
N ALA A 422 -17.30 26.01 3.77
CA ALA A 422 -17.11 26.91 4.91
C ALA A 422 -16.17 28.08 4.58
N ASN A 423 -15.20 27.88 3.68
CA ASN A 423 -14.15 28.81 3.32
C ASN A 423 -14.44 29.62 2.04
N TYR A 424 -15.65 29.53 1.49
CA TYR A 424 -15.99 30.23 0.25
C TYR A 424 -15.71 31.74 0.33
N ARG A 425 -14.99 32.26 -0.67
CA ARG A 425 -14.53 33.65 -0.71
C ARG A 425 -15.62 34.60 -1.21
N TRP A 426 -16.56 34.95 -0.34
CA TRP A 426 -17.66 35.89 -0.64
C TRP A 426 -17.21 37.26 -1.20
N ALA A 427 -15.98 37.69 -0.90
CA ALA A 427 -15.41 38.91 -1.44
C ALA A 427 -15.22 38.87 -2.97
N ALA A 428 -15.10 37.68 -3.58
CA ALA A 428 -14.99 37.52 -5.03
C ALA A 428 -16.26 37.98 -5.78
N LEU A 429 -17.42 38.00 -5.12
CA LEU A 429 -18.68 38.48 -5.69
C LEU A 429 -18.83 40.00 -5.63
N ARG A 430 -17.84 40.73 -5.09
CA ARG A 430 -17.89 42.18 -4.94
C ARG A 430 -17.59 42.86 -6.26
N VAL A 431 -18.52 43.69 -6.72
CA VAL A 431 -18.32 44.58 -7.86
C VAL A 431 -17.90 45.97 -7.36
N PRO A 432 -16.89 46.61 -7.98
CA PRO A 432 -16.53 47.99 -7.66
C PRO A 432 -17.73 48.91 -7.93
N GLY A 433 -18.11 49.75 -6.97
CA GLY A 433 -19.13 50.76 -7.23
C GLY A 433 -18.73 52.14 -6.78
N THR A 434 -19.23 53.13 -7.51
CA THR A 434 -18.73 54.52 -7.55
C THR A 434 -19.37 55.47 -6.53
N GLY A 435 -20.38 55.03 -5.77
CA GLY A 435 -21.07 55.86 -4.76
C GLY A 435 -20.46 55.82 -3.35
N ALA A 436 -20.81 56.81 -2.51
CA ALA A 436 -20.45 56.87 -1.08
C ALA A 436 -20.98 55.66 -0.28
N PRO A 437 -20.37 55.30 0.87
CA PRO A 437 -20.87 54.23 1.74
C PRO A 437 -22.29 54.52 2.24
N ALA A 438 -23.20 53.55 2.10
CA ALA A 438 -24.56 53.67 2.62
C ALA A 438 -24.56 53.49 4.15
N LEU A 439 -25.45 54.20 4.84
CA LEU A 439 -25.69 53.98 6.27
C LEU A 439 -26.32 52.59 6.49
N PRO A 440 -26.07 51.94 7.65
CA PRO A 440 -26.78 50.71 8.02
C PRO A 440 -28.30 50.88 7.97
N LEU A 441 -29.00 49.81 7.59
CA LEU A 441 -30.47 49.78 7.62
C LEU A 441 -30.95 49.92 9.07
N LEU A 442 -31.80 50.92 9.33
CA LEU A 442 -32.41 51.15 10.65
C LEU A 442 -33.33 49.98 11.01
N ASP A 443 -33.33 49.59 12.28
CA ASP A 443 -34.17 48.51 12.83
C ASP A 443 -34.03 47.15 12.11
N PHE A 444 -32.92 46.95 11.38
CA PHE A 444 -32.64 45.68 10.70
C PHE A 444 -32.56 44.53 11.73
N PRO A 445 -33.16 43.36 11.45
CA PRO A 445 -33.21 42.27 12.42
C PRO A 445 -31.83 41.84 12.93
N ASN A 446 -31.71 41.69 14.24
CA ASN A 446 -30.53 41.08 14.85
C ASN A 446 -30.40 39.61 14.45
N THR A 447 -29.16 39.11 14.44
CA THR A 447 -28.89 37.69 14.24
C THR A 447 -29.61 36.83 15.31
N ARG A 448 -30.33 35.82 14.86
CA ARG A 448 -31.06 34.84 15.65
C ARG A 448 -30.08 33.89 16.32
N MET A 449 -30.22 33.75 17.63
CA MET A 449 -29.38 32.90 18.47
C MET A 449 -30.26 31.89 19.22
N THR A 450 -29.73 30.70 19.49
CA THR A 450 -30.38 29.74 20.40
C THR A 450 -30.20 30.19 21.83
N ALA A 451 -31.30 30.48 22.53
CA ALA A 451 -31.26 30.73 23.97
C ALA A 451 -30.99 29.42 24.72
N LYS A 452 -29.80 29.28 25.33
CA LYS A 452 -29.51 28.22 26.30
C LYS A 452 -29.45 28.82 27.69
N ARG A 453 -30.20 28.24 28.63
CA ARG A 453 -30.14 28.64 30.04
C ARG A 453 -28.91 28.00 30.67
N LEU A 454 -27.82 28.76 30.74
CA LEU A 454 -26.58 28.35 31.40
C LEU A 454 -26.53 29.04 32.76
N TRP A 455 -26.87 28.30 33.82
CA TRP A 455 -26.80 28.79 35.20
C TRP A 455 -26.09 27.73 36.04
N ALA A 456 -24.99 28.09 36.70
CA ALA A 456 -24.31 27.17 37.61
C ALA A 456 -25.12 27.03 38.90
N PRO A 457 -25.42 25.80 39.37
CA PRO A 457 -25.92 25.61 40.72
C PRO A 457 -24.80 25.92 41.73
N PHE A 458 -25.16 26.61 42.81
CA PHE A 458 -24.22 26.97 43.88
C PHE A 458 -24.03 25.79 44.83
N ASP A 459 -22.97 25.00 44.61
CA ASP A 459 -22.24 24.21 45.63
C ASP A 459 -21.05 23.50 44.98
N TYR A 460 -19.81 23.91 45.28
CA TYR A 460 -18.59 23.24 44.84
C TYR A 460 -17.79 22.78 46.06
N ALA A 461 -18.04 21.54 46.50
CA ALA A 461 -17.26 20.88 47.54
C ALA A 461 -16.52 19.67 46.96
N ARG A 462 -15.19 19.81 46.90
CA ARG A 462 -14.11 18.79 46.89
C ARG A 462 -14.48 17.37 46.45
N THR A 463 -13.90 16.95 45.32
CA THR A 463 -13.59 15.55 45.05
C THR A 463 -12.11 15.39 44.75
N GLU A 464 -11.52 14.47 45.50
CA GLU A 464 -10.13 14.03 45.50
C GLU A 464 -9.80 13.24 44.22
N THR A 465 -8.54 13.30 43.80
CA THR A 465 -7.97 12.47 42.73
C THR A 465 -7.18 11.32 43.38
N PRO A 466 -7.53 10.03 43.14
CA PRO A 466 -6.58 8.91 43.31
C PRO A 466 -5.59 8.98 42.13
N GLY A 467 -4.29 8.76 42.24
CA GLY A 467 -3.58 7.70 42.94
C GLY A 467 -2.66 7.08 41.88
N GLY A 468 -1.35 7.29 42.02
CA GLY A 468 -0.36 6.97 40.98
C GLY A 468 -0.30 5.49 40.62
N GLU A 469 -0.14 5.23 39.32
CA GLU A 469 0.08 3.91 38.76
C GLU A 469 1.50 3.41 39.08
N GLY A 470 1.55 2.21 39.67
CA GLY A 470 2.78 1.45 39.84
C GLY A 470 3.22 0.81 38.52
N VAL A 471 4.53 0.66 38.36
CA VAL A 471 5.20 -0.02 37.25
C VAL A 471 4.70 -1.46 37.15
N SER A 472 4.03 -1.80 36.04
CA SER A 472 3.55 -3.16 35.75
C SER A 472 4.67 -4.05 35.21
N ASP A 473 4.80 -5.25 35.78
CA ASP A 473 5.59 -6.36 35.24
C ASP A 473 4.98 -6.79 33.89
N ALA A 474 5.80 -6.83 32.83
CA ALA A 474 5.32 -7.05 31.47
C ALA A 474 4.73 -8.48 31.31
N GLY A 475 3.47 -8.56 30.94
CA GLY A 475 2.72 -9.81 30.78
C GLY A 475 3.36 -10.76 29.76
N THR A 476 3.34 -12.06 30.06
CA THR A 476 3.78 -13.13 29.14
C THR A 476 2.76 -13.33 28.02
N VAL A 477 3.17 -13.10 26.77
CA VAL A 477 2.36 -13.42 25.58
C VAL A 477 2.34 -14.92 25.32
N ALA A 478 1.16 -15.51 25.13
CA ALA A 478 1.03 -16.93 24.83
C ALA A 478 1.54 -17.26 23.41
N PRO A 479 2.23 -18.41 23.20
CA PRO A 479 2.59 -18.89 21.87
C PRO A 479 1.38 -19.02 20.95
N GLN A 480 1.50 -18.48 19.74
CA GLN A 480 0.49 -18.54 18.69
C GLN A 480 0.91 -19.53 17.61
N ARG A 481 -0.09 -20.13 16.94
CA ARG A 481 0.14 -20.95 15.75
C ARG A 481 -0.06 -20.11 14.50
N VAL A 482 0.88 -20.20 13.59
CA VAL A 482 0.88 -19.47 12.32
C VAL A 482 1.13 -20.47 11.20
N ALA A 483 0.49 -20.28 10.06
CA ALA A 483 0.69 -21.08 8.86
C ALA A 483 1.12 -20.20 7.69
N GLU A 484 1.89 -20.77 6.78
CA GLU A 484 2.12 -20.18 5.46
C GLU A 484 0.84 -20.36 4.63
N SER A 485 0.40 -19.29 3.96
CA SER A 485 -0.72 -19.30 3.04
C SER A 485 -0.34 -18.59 1.76
N TRP A 486 -0.79 -19.11 0.62
CA TRP A 486 -0.54 -18.54 -0.69
C TRP A 486 -1.82 -17.92 -1.24
N VAL A 487 -1.83 -16.59 -1.36
CA VAL A 487 -3.00 -15.83 -1.78
C VAL A 487 -2.86 -15.47 -3.26
N ARG A 488 -3.85 -15.88 -4.08
CA ARG A 488 -3.86 -15.51 -5.51
C ARG A 488 -3.95 -13.99 -5.66
N LEU A 489 -3.12 -13.42 -6.53
CA LEU A 489 -3.11 -11.98 -6.82
C LEU A 489 -4.04 -11.66 -8.01
N PRO A 490 -5.26 -11.13 -7.78
CA PRO A 490 -6.14 -10.72 -8.87
C PRO A 490 -5.69 -9.43 -9.56
N ARG A 491 -4.94 -8.58 -8.83
CA ARG A 491 -4.42 -7.29 -9.28
C ARG A 491 -2.96 -7.18 -8.90
N ARG A 492 -2.19 -6.49 -9.74
CA ARG A 492 -0.74 -6.33 -9.58
C ARG A 492 -0.41 -4.86 -9.77
N THR A 493 0.29 -4.28 -8.81
CA THR A 493 0.96 -3.00 -8.99
C THR A 493 2.25 -3.28 -9.76
N MET A 494 2.49 -2.55 -10.84
CA MET A 494 3.63 -2.78 -11.71
C MET A 494 4.70 -1.71 -11.47
N VAL A 495 5.98 -2.10 -11.46
CA VAL A 495 7.12 -1.17 -11.48
C VAL A 495 7.55 -0.87 -12.93
N PRO A 496 8.31 0.22 -13.17
CA PRO A 496 8.87 0.52 -14.48
C PRO A 496 9.72 -0.63 -15.07
N PRO A 497 9.93 -0.62 -16.41
CA PRO A 497 10.85 -1.52 -17.11
C PRO A 497 12.19 -1.70 -16.37
N ARG A 498 12.62 -2.96 -16.22
CA ARG A 498 13.85 -3.34 -15.50
C ARG A 498 14.98 -3.73 -16.45
N THR A 499 16.22 -3.50 -16.00
CA THR A 499 17.43 -4.05 -16.64
C THR A 499 17.95 -5.24 -15.82
N VAL A 500 17.86 -6.44 -16.40
CA VAL A 500 18.08 -7.72 -15.70
C VAL A 500 19.35 -8.40 -16.18
N ALA A 501 20.16 -8.94 -15.26
CA ALA A 501 21.16 -9.95 -15.57
C ALA A 501 20.71 -11.34 -15.08
N LEU A 502 20.92 -12.37 -15.92
CA LEU A 502 20.59 -13.75 -15.59
C LEU A 502 21.82 -14.49 -15.04
N VAL A 503 21.63 -15.20 -13.93
CA VAL A 503 22.64 -16.06 -13.32
C VAL A 503 22.12 -17.50 -13.35
N ASP A 504 22.83 -18.37 -14.06
CA ASP A 504 22.59 -19.83 -14.08
C ASP A 504 23.86 -20.55 -13.58
N PRO A 505 23.96 -20.85 -12.27
CA PRO A 505 25.19 -21.34 -11.64
C PRO A 505 25.71 -22.66 -12.22
N SER A 506 24.77 -23.53 -12.63
CA SER A 506 25.08 -24.90 -13.10
C SER A 506 25.06 -25.04 -14.62
N GLY A 507 24.49 -24.06 -15.34
CA GLY A 507 24.13 -24.20 -16.75
C GLY A 507 22.90 -25.09 -16.99
N GLY A 508 22.30 -25.65 -15.92
CA GLY A 508 21.15 -26.56 -15.99
C GLY A 508 19.83 -25.89 -16.37
N ASN A 509 19.79 -24.56 -16.47
CA ASN A 509 18.62 -23.77 -16.86
C ASN A 509 18.83 -23.03 -18.19
N ALA A 510 19.78 -23.46 -19.04
CA ALA A 510 20.11 -22.79 -20.29
C ALA A 510 18.88 -22.52 -21.20
N ASP A 511 17.96 -23.47 -21.31
CA ASP A 511 16.74 -23.32 -22.12
C ASP A 511 15.81 -22.25 -21.55
N LEU A 512 15.66 -22.19 -20.22
CA LEU A 512 14.86 -21.16 -19.55
C LEU A 512 15.52 -19.78 -19.70
N ALA A 513 16.84 -19.70 -19.51
CA ALA A 513 17.59 -18.46 -19.69
C ALA A 513 17.47 -17.94 -21.13
N ALA A 514 17.58 -18.82 -22.13
CA ALA A 514 17.39 -18.47 -23.54
C ALA A 514 15.95 -18.01 -23.84
N ALA A 515 14.95 -18.67 -23.26
CA ALA A 515 13.55 -18.27 -23.40
C ALA A 515 13.25 -16.90 -22.76
N VAL A 516 13.82 -16.62 -21.58
CA VAL A 516 13.72 -15.31 -20.91
C VAL A 516 14.32 -14.22 -21.78
N ARG A 517 15.54 -14.41 -22.30
CA ARG A 517 16.20 -13.47 -23.21
C ARG A 517 15.37 -13.18 -24.46
N THR A 518 14.78 -14.23 -25.04
CA THR A 518 13.93 -14.11 -26.24
C THR A 518 12.64 -13.33 -25.98
N ALA A 519 12.03 -13.50 -24.80
CA ALA A 519 10.75 -12.87 -24.46
C ALA A 519 10.89 -11.46 -23.87
N ALA A 520 12.05 -11.11 -23.32
CA ALA A 520 12.28 -9.88 -22.55
C ALA A 520 11.87 -8.58 -23.26
N PRO A 521 12.22 -8.32 -24.54
CA PRO A 521 11.88 -7.05 -25.20
C PRO A 521 10.37 -6.85 -25.33
N ARG A 522 9.59 -7.93 -25.42
CA ARG A 522 8.12 -7.87 -25.52
C ARG A 522 7.45 -7.58 -24.18
N GLN A 523 8.16 -7.76 -23.08
CA GLN A 523 7.66 -7.58 -21.70
C GLN A 523 8.26 -6.35 -21.02
N GLY A 524 8.99 -5.50 -21.76
CA GLY A 524 9.62 -4.31 -21.19
C GLY A 524 10.80 -4.63 -20.27
N VAL A 525 11.50 -5.75 -20.48
CA VAL A 525 12.75 -6.07 -19.78
C VAL A 525 13.92 -5.96 -20.75
N THR A 526 14.99 -5.30 -20.32
CA THR A 526 16.28 -5.33 -21.00
C THR A 526 17.15 -6.38 -20.32
N VAL A 527 17.57 -7.43 -21.04
CA VAL A 527 18.51 -8.42 -20.48
C VAL A 527 19.92 -8.05 -20.89
N VAL A 528 20.82 -7.97 -19.92
CA VAL A 528 22.24 -7.66 -20.11
C VAL A 528 23.12 -8.86 -19.79
N ASP A 529 24.24 -8.99 -20.49
CA ASP A 529 25.28 -9.96 -20.19
C ASP A 529 26.32 -9.39 -19.22
N SER A 530 27.03 -10.27 -18.53
CA SER A 530 28.07 -9.88 -17.56
C SER A 530 29.12 -8.97 -18.21
N GLY A 531 29.11 -7.68 -17.84
CA GLY A 531 30.03 -6.66 -18.32
C GLY A 531 29.47 -5.67 -19.36
N GLU A 532 28.26 -5.89 -19.88
CA GLU A 532 27.60 -4.98 -20.81
C GLU A 532 26.43 -4.23 -20.14
N GLY A 533 26.65 -3.00 -19.69
CA GLY A 533 25.64 -2.21 -18.97
C GLY A 533 25.53 -2.59 -17.49
N GLN A 534 24.87 -1.72 -16.71
CA GLN A 534 24.67 -1.91 -15.28
C GLN A 534 23.25 -2.42 -15.02
N PRO A 535 23.04 -3.69 -14.63
CA PRO A 535 21.72 -4.19 -14.29
C PRO A 535 21.20 -3.51 -13.02
N ASP A 536 19.89 -3.31 -12.93
CA ASP A 536 19.20 -2.92 -11.69
C ASP A 536 18.64 -4.13 -10.93
N THR A 537 18.56 -5.28 -11.60
CA THR A 537 17.95 -6.52 -11.10
C THR A 537 18.80 -7.74 -11.48
N LEU A 538 19.00 -8.67 -10.55
CA LEU A 538 19.58 -9.98 -10.82
C LEU A 538 18.50 -11.06 -10.76
N VAL A 539 18.54 -12.05 -11.66
CA VAL A 539 17.67 -13.22 -11.62
C VAL A 539 18.53 -14.48 -11.58
N VAL A 540 18.52 -15.15 -10.43
CA VAL A 540 19.27 -16.37 -10.14
C VAL A 540 18.36 -17.58 -10.35
N LEU A 541 18.71 -18.43 -11.33
CA LEU A 541 17.98 -19.65 -11.63
C LEU A 541 18.56 -20.81 -10.84
N VAL A 542 17.80 -21.35 -9.89
CA VAL A 542 18.26 -22.49 -9.07
C VAL A 542 18.41 -23.73 -9.97
N PRO A 543 19.54 -24.47 -9.88
CA PRO A 543 19.74 -25.70 -10.65
C PRO A 543 18.58 -26.70 -10.47
N PRO A 544 18.26 -27.54 -11.46
CA PRO A 544 17.34 -28.65 -11.24
C PRO A 544 17.94 -29.66 -10.23
N PRO A 545 17.11 -30.42 -9.49
CA PRO A 545 17.59 -31.45 -8.57
C PRO A 545 18.44 -32.49 -9.29
N SER A 546 19.55 -32.91 -8.67
CA SER A 546 20.47 -33.88 -9.25
C SER A 546 20.25 -35.30 -8.72
N ASP A 547 20.83 -36.29 -9.41
CA ASP A 547 20.84 -37.68 -8.95
C ASP A 547 21.63 -37.89 -7.64
N ALA A 548 22.44 -36.90 -7.21
CA ALA A 548 23.18 -36.95 -5.95
C ALA A 548 22.28 -36.70 -4.73
N GLY A 549 21.06 -36.18 -4.95
CA GLY A 549 20.03 -35.97 -3.94
C GLY A 549 20.10 -34.62 -3.24
N ALA A 550 18.97 -34.22 -2.65
CA ALA A 550 18.76 -32.85 -2.14
C ALA A 550 19.82 -32.37 -1.13
N VAL A 551 20.36 -33.25 -0.29
CA VAL A 551 21.43 -32.88 0.67
C VAL A 551 22.71 -32.44 -0.05
N ALA A 552 23.06 -33.11 -1.16
CA ALA A 552 24.23 -32.76 -1.95
C ALA A 552 24.01 -31.44 -2.69
N ASP A 553 22.82 -31.26 -3.27
CA ASP A 553 22.46 -30.06 -4.04
C ASP A 553 22.41 -28.81 -3.15
N VAL A 554 21.81 -28.90 -1.96
CA VAL A 554 21.80 -27.80 -0.97
C VAL A 554 23.22 -27.43 -0.56
N ALA A 555 24.07 -28.43 -0.34
CA ALA A 555 25.45 -28.22 0.07
C ALA A 555 26.29 -27.52 -1.00
N GLU A 556 26.13 -27.91 -2.26
CA GLU A 556 26.82 -27.27 -3.37
C GLU A 556 26.32 -25.84 -3.57
N PHE A 557 25.00 -25.64 -3.66
CA PHE A 557 24.42 -24.34 -3.96
C PHE A 557 24.65 -23.29 -2.85
N LEU A 558 24.47 -23.66 -1.57
CA LEU A 558 24.64 -22.70 -0.46
C LEU A 558 26.07 -22.63 0.07
N GLY A 559 26.86 -23.69 -0.13
CA GLY A 559 28.26 -23.74 0.31
C GLY A 559 29.21 -23.04 -0.67
N ASP A 560 28.93 -23.08 -1.97
CA ASP A 560 29.66 -22.30 -2.98
C ASP A 560 28.77 -21.17 -3.51
N ARG A 561 28.94 -19.97 -2.94
CA ARG A 561 28.18 -18.77 -3.29
C ARG A 561 28.83 -17.93 -4.39
N SER A 562 29.79 -18.49 -5.14
CA SER A 562 30.44 -17.77 -6.24
C SER A 562 29.48 -17.30 -7.34
N TRP A 563 28.27 -17.86 -7.38
CA TRP A 563 27.20 -17.44 -8.28
C TRP A 563 26.56 -16.09 -7.92
N LEU A 564 26.70 -15.59 -6.70
CA LEU A 564 26.17 -14.29 -6.32
C LEU A 564 27.26 -13.22 -6.51
N PRO A 565 27.21 -12.39 -7.58
CA PRO A 565 28.11 -11.24 -7.69
C PRO A 565 27.79 -10.22 -6.59
N ASP A 566 28.71 -9.26 -6.37
CA ASP A 566 28.48 -8.16 -5.43
C ASP A 566 27.17 -7.43 -5.75
N PRO A 567 26.16 -7.47 -4.87
CA PRO A 567 24.86 -6.86 -5.14
C PRO A 567 24.86 -5.34 -4.96
N ALA A 568 25.99 -4.69 -4.66
CA ALA A 568 26.08 -3.24 -4.53
C ALA A 568 25.54 -2.52 -5.79
N GLY A 569 24.52 -1.67 -5.60
CA GLY A 569 23.85 -0.94 -6.68
C GLY A 569 22.75 -1.72 -7.41
N ILE A 570 22.53 -2.98 -7.07
CA ILE A 570 21.38 -3.78 -7.51
C ILE A 570 20.20 -3.52 -6.57
N GLY A 571 19.04 -3.18 -7.13
CA GLY A 571 17.82 -2.97 -6.35
C GLY A 571 17.18 -4.28 -5.89
N ASP A 572 17.05 -5.25 -6.79
CA ASP A 572 16.38 -6.53 -6.53
C ASP A 572 17.22 -7.74 -6.99
N VAL A 573 17.31 -8.79 -6.18
CA VAL A 573 17.86 -10.10 -6.55
C VAL A 573 16.75 -11.14 -6.42
N TRP A 574 16.32 -11.71 -7.54
CA TRP A 574 15.27 -12.72 -7.60
C TRP A 574 15.85 -14.12 -7.67
N LEU A 575 15.51 -14.98 -6.71
CA LEU A 575 15.74 -16.41 -6.80
C LEU A 575 14.54 -17.08 -7.48
N VAL A 576 14.79 -17.85 -8.53
CA VAL A 576 13.77 -18.61 -9.26
C VAL A 576 13.93 -20.11 -8.96
N THR A 577 12.92 -20.68 -8.32
CA THR A 577 12.83 -22.12 -8.00
C THR A 577 11.74 -22.79 -8.84
N ARG A 578 11.71 -24.13 -8.83
CA ARG A 578 10.68 -24.93 -9.49
C ARG A 578 10.13 -25.96 -8.51
N GLY A 579 8.86 -25.80 -8.13
CA GLY A 579 8.16 -26.73 -7.25
C GLY A 579 8.77 -26.83 -5.85
N GLY A 580 9.48 -25.80 -5.38
CA GLY A 580 10.04 -25.76 -4.03
C GLY A 580 9.00 -25.41 -2.95
N GLU A 581 7.81 -24.97 -3.36
CA GLU A 581 6.76 -24.50 -2.46
C GLU A 581 5.46 -25.29 -2.64
N GLN A 582 4.77 -25.52 -1.52
CA GLN A 582 3.41 -26.07 -1.53
C GLN A 582 2.41 -24.91 -1.62
N VAL A 583 1.96 -24.58 -2.84
CA VAL A 583 1.16 -23.38 -3.12
C VAL A 583 -0.33 -23.69 -3.18
N VAL A 584 -0.68 -24.81 -3.83
CA VAL A 584 -2.04 -25.33 -3.92
C VAL A 584 -2.10 -26.78 -3.43
N ASP A 585 -3.31 -27.27 -3.14
CA ASP A 585 -3.53 -28.66 -2.76
C ASP A 585 -3.00 -29.59 -3.86
N GLY A 586 -2.16 -30.56 -3.46
CA GLY A 586 -1.51 -31.51 -4.37
C GLY A 586 -0.10 -31.12 -4.81
N ASP A 587 0.37 -29.90 -4.54
CA ASP A 587 1.79 -29.59 -4.68
C ASP A 587 2.62 -30.42 -3.69
N LEU A 588 3.74 -30.93 -4.17
CA LEU A 588 4.74 -31.61 -3.36
C LEU A 588 6.06 -30.83 -3.45
N PRO A 589 6.51 -30.17 -2.37
CA PRO A 589 7.69 -29.33 -2.41
C PRO A 589 8.96 -30.15 -2.61
N ASP A 590 9.79 -29.74 -3.56
CA ASP A 590 11.14 -30.27 -3.73
C ASP A 590 12.05 -29.80 -2.58
N PRO A 591 12.70 -30.72 -1.83
CA PRO A 591 13.49 -30.34 -0.65
C PRO A 591 14.70 -29.48 -0.94
N PHE A 592 15.33 -29.60 -2.11
CA PHE A 592 16.47 -28.78 -2.49
C PHE A 592 16.02 -27.35 -2.79
N HIS A 593 15.04 -27.18 -3.67
CA HIS A 593 14.52 -25.86 -4.04
C HIS A 593 13.90 -25.14 -2.82
N ALA A 594 13.21 -25.85 -1.94
CA ALA A 594 12.71 -25.29 -0.68
C ALA A 594 13.85 -24.76 0.20
N ALA A 595 14.89 -25.57 0.42
CA ALA A 595 16.03 -25.21 1.25
C ALA A 595 16.86 -24.06 0.65
N ALA A 596 17.07 -24.06 -0.66
CA ALA A 596 17.78 -23.00 -1.39
C ALA A 596 17.09 -21.63 -1.18
N GLN A 597 15.76 -21.58 -1.30
CA GLN A 597 14.94 -20.40 -1.04
C GLN A 597 15.14 -19.87 0.39
N SER A 598 15.06 -20.75 1.39
CA SER A 598 15.17 -20.35 2.79
C SER A 598 16.57 -19.82 3.14
N GLY A 599 17.62 -20.47 2.63
CA GLY A 599 19.00 -19.99 2.77
C GLY A 599 19.22 -18.64 2.07
N PHE A 600 18.73 -18.50 0.84
CA PHE A 600 18.81 -17.26 0.05
C PHE A 600 18.16 -16.07 0.77
N ARG A 601 17.01 -16.28 1.44
CA ARG A 601 16.30 -15.23 2.19
C ARG A 601 17.18 -14.60 3.28
N CYS A 602 18.08 -15.37 3.90
CA CYS A 602 18.97 -14.87 4.95
C CYS A 602 19.95 -13.79 4.44
N LEU A 603 20.24 -13.76 3.14
CA LEU A 603 21.12 -12.76 2.52
C LEU A 603 20.56 -11.33 2.59
N ALA A 604 19.24 -11.17 2.73
CA ALA A 604 18.62 -9.86 2.91
C ALA A 604 19.17 -9.13 4.15
N GLY A 605 19.48 -9.87 5.22
CA GLY A 605 20.09 -9.33 6.43
C GLY A 605 21.60 -9.06 6.30
N GLU A 606 22.25 -9.58 5.27
CA GLU A 606 23.68 -9.39 4.97
C GLU A 606 23.92 -8.21 4.00
N HIS A 607 22.95 -7.91 3.14
CA HIS A 607 23.05 -6.91 2.08
C HIS A 607 21.92 -5.86 2.18
N VAL A 608 22.02 -4.99 3.19
CA VAL A 608 21.05 -3.91 3.40
C VAL A 608 21.04 -2.96 2.18
N GLY A 609 19.84 -2.63 1.69
CA GLY A 609 19.66 -1.77 0.51
C GLY A 609 19.40 -2.55 -0.79
N THR A 610 19.65 -3.86 -0.80
CA THR A 610 19.25 -4.77 -1.89
C THR A 610 18.12 -5.68 -1.41
N ALA A 611 17.04 -5.76 -2.17
CA ALA A 611 15.92 -6.64 -1.82
C ALA A 611 16.12 -8.04 -2.40
N PHE A 612 16.06 -9.06 -1.55
CA PHE A 612 16.12 -10.46 -1.95
C PHE A 612 14.70 -11.00 -2.09
N ARG A 613 14.34 -11.41 -3.31
CA ARG A 613 12.99 -11.78 -3.75
C ARG A 613 12.97 -13.22 -4.22
N HIS A 614 11.80 -13.84 -4.19
CA HIS A 614 11.64 -15.24 -4.58
C HIS A 614 10.46 -15.43 -5.53
N LEU A 615 10.66 -16.25 -6.56
CA LEU A 615 9.63 -16.74 -7.46
C LEU A 615 9.70 -18.28 -7.56
N ASP A 616 8.66 -18.97 -7.10
CA ASP A 616 8.51 -20.40 -7.32
C ASP A 616 7.61 -20.71 -8.53
N LEU A 617 8.17 -21.35 -9.54
CA LEU A 617 7.45 -21.82 -10.71
C LEU A 617 6.86 -23.22 -10.46
N SER A 618 5.79 -23.57 -11.15
CA SER A 618 5.30 -24.96 -11.11
C SER A 618 6.37 -25.93 -11.64
N ALA A 619 6.55 -27.08 -10.99
CA ALA A 619 7.45 -28.14 -11.44
C ALA A 619 7.16 -28.61 -12.88
N ALA A 620 5.89 -28.54 -13.31
CA ALA A 620 5.45 -28.95 -14.64
C ALA A 620 5.38 -27.80 -15.66
N ALA A 621 5.84 -26.58 -15.30
CA ALA A 621 5.75 -25.43 -16.19
C ALA A 621 6.57 -25.62 -17.47
N ASP A 622 5.94 -25.36 -18.62
CA ASP A 622 6.67 -25.30 -19.88
C ASP A 622 7.63 -24.10 -19.89
N THR A 623 8.77 -24.25 -20.57
CA THR A 623 9.85 -23.26 -20.55
C THR A 623 9.41 -21.88 -21.06
N ALA A 624 8.52 -21.82 -22.05
CA ALA A 624 8.06 -20.56 -22.61
C ALA A 624 7.12 -19.80 -21.66
N ALA A 625 6.18 -20.52 -21.02
CA ALA A 625 5.32 -19.96 -19.98
C ALA A 625 6.15 -19.54 -18.76
N ALA A 626 7.07 -20.39 -18.30
CA ALA A 626 7.99 -20.10 -17.21
C ALA A 626 8.76 -18.78 -17.47
N ALA A 627 9.32 -18.60 -18.66
CA ALA A 627 10.01 -17.38 -19.05
C ALA A 627 9.11 -16.13 -18.97
N LYS A 628 7.87 -16.23 -19.47
CA LYS A 628 6.88 -15.15 -19.35
C LYS A 628 6.59 -14.80 -17.88
N PHE A 629 6.50 -15.81 -17.02
CA PHE A 629 6.22 -15.60 -15.61
C PHE A 629 7.39 -15.00 -14.84
N VAL A 630 8.62 -15.38 -15.16
CA VAL A 630 9.84 -14.74 -14.63
C VAL A 630 9.84 -13.24 -14.98
N LEU A 631 9.61 -12.90 -16.26
CA LEU A 631 9.57 -11.52 -16.73
C LEU A 631 8.42 -10.69 -16.15
N GLY A 632 7.29 -11.32 -15.83
CA GLY A 632 6.20 -10.65 -15.15
C GLY A 632 6.46 -10.45 -13.65
N ALA A 633 7.17 -11.38 -13.00
CA ALA A 633 7.45 -11.32 -11.56
C ALA A 633 8.36 -10.15 -11.19
N VAL A 634 9.41 -9.92 -11.97
CA VAL A 634 10.36 -8.80 -11.75
C VAL A 634 9.69 -7.42 -11.84
N HIS A 635 8.49 -7.35 -12.42
CA HIS A 635 7.70 -6.13 -12.50
C HIS A 635 6.60 -6.02 -11.44
N ILE A 636 6.36 -7.02 -10.59
CA ILE A 636 5.37 -6.92 -9.52
C ILE A 636 5.97 -6.12 -8.35
N ALA A 637 5.33 -5.01 -8.02
CA ALA A 637 5.77 -4.12 -6.95
C ALA A 637 5.42 -4.71 -5.57
N GLY A 638 6.37 -4.64 -4.64
CA GLY A 638 6.12 -4.84 -3.21
C GLY A 638 5.99 -6.28 -2.74
N GLU A 639 5.84 -7.27 -3.63
CA GLU A 639 5.66 -8.67 -3.23
C GLU A 639 7.01 -9.41 -3.15
N PRO A 640 7.48 -9.81 -1.94
CA PRO A 640 8.78 -10.45 -1.76
C PRO A 640 8.83 -11.91 -2.20
N GLU A 641 7.70 -12.61 -2.11
CA GLU A 641 7.60 -14.07 -2.21
C GLU A 641 6.42 -14.41 -3.10
N LEU A 642 6.72 -14.77 -4.34
CA LEU A 642 5.76 -15.10 -5.37
C LEU A 642 5.83 -16.58 -5.74
N ALA A 643 4.71 -17.11 -6.18
CA ALA A 643 4.66 -18.39 -6.86
C ALA A 643 3.68 -18.36 -8.03
N VAL A 644 3.83 -19.29 -8.96
CA VAL A 644 2.96 -19.43 -10.12
C VAL A 644 2.34 -20.81 -10.17
N ARG A 645 1.01 -20.84 -10.16
CA ARG A 645 0.16 -22.03 -10.35
C ARG A 645 -1.03 -21.66 -11.21
N ASP A 646 -1.52 -22.59 -12.03
CA ASP A 646 -2.72 -22.43 -12.87
C ASP A 646 -2.76 -21.11 -13.67
N GLY A 647 -1.60 -20.68 -14.17
CA GLY A 647 -1.45 -19.46 -14.96
C GLY A 647 -1.58 -18.14 -14.18
N GLY A 648 -1.65 -18.16 -12.85
CA GLY A 648 -1.76 -16.98 -11.99
C GLY A 648 -0.60 -16.84 -11.00
N TYR A 649 -0.38 -15.62 -10.52
CA TYR A 649 0.56 -15.34 -9.43
C TYR A 649 -0.13 -15.50 -8.07
N TYR A 650 0.61 -16.07 -7.12
CA TYR A 650 0.26 -16.18 -5.72
C TYR A 650 1.34 -15.47 -4.90
N ALA A 651 0.95 -14.85 -3.79
CA ALA A 651 1.88 -14.23 -2.85
C ALA A 651 1.84 -14.96 -1.52
N LYS A 652 3.01 -15.18 -0.91
CA LYS A 652 3.12 -15.82 0.40
C LYS A 652 2.67 -14.84 1.50
N ARG A 653 1.87 -15.34 2.43
CA ARG A 653 1.40 -14.67 3.64
C ARG A 653 1.56 -15.60 4.84
N LEU A 654 1.68 -15.02 6.01
CA LEU A 654 1.56 -15.71 7.28
C LEU A 654 0.17 -15.41 7.84
N VAL A 655 -0.57 -16.46 8.18
CA VAL A 655 -1.94 -16.35 8.69
C VAL A 655 -2.05 -17.06 10.04
N PRO A 656 -2.92 -16.59 10.95
CA PRO A 656 -3.22 -17.33 12.17
C PRO A 656 -3.76 -18.73 11.83
N ALA A 657 -3.10 -19.77 12.34
CA ALA A 657 -3.64 -21.12 12.35
C ALA A 657 -4.40 -21.29 13.67
N GLY A 658 -5.69 -21.64 13.63
CA GLY A 658 -6.62 -21.57 14.79
C GLY A 658 -6.11 -22.18 16.12
N THR A 659 -6.83 -21.95 17.22
CA THR A 659 -6.44 -22.42 18.56
C THR A 659 -6.45 -23.95 18.69
N ALA A 660 -5.48 -24.52 19.43
CA ALA A 660 -5.37 -25.96 19.64
C ALA A 660 -6.52 -26.49 20.54
N PRO A 661 -7.05 -27.70 20.28
CA PRO A 661 -7.80 -28.47 21.27
C PRO A 661 -6.90 -28.97 22.42
N ASP A 662 -7.51 -29.58 23.44
CA ASP A 662 -6.89 -30.15 24.64
C ASP A 662 -5.67 -31.08 24.38
N ALA A 663 -4.92 -31.37 25.45
CA ALA A 663 -3.75 -32.26 25.45
C ALA A 663 -3.98 -33.57 24.67
N PRO A 664 -2.93 -34.13 24.02
CA PRO A 664 -3.07 -35.35 23.23
C PRO A 664 -3.64 -36.51 24.07
N PRO A 665 -4.55 -37.33 23.52
CA PRO A 665 -5.13 -38.47 24.23
C PRO A 665 -4.05 -39.42 24.75
N ALA A 666 -4.27 -40.05 25.91
CA ALA A 666 -3.32 -40.98 26.50
C ALA A 666 -2.93 -42.16 25.58
N GLU A 667 -3.80 -42.51 24.63
CA GLU A 667 -3.55 -43.56 23.63
C GLU A 667 -2.46 -43.18 22.61
N GLU A 668 -2.28 -41.89 22.34
CA GLU A 668 -1.22 -41.36 21.46
C GLU A 668 0.14 -41.26 22.16
N LEU A 669 0.15 -41.33 23.49
CA LEU A 669 1.35 -41.24 24.34
C LEU A 669 1.71 -42.58 25.00
N ARG A 670 1.31 -43.72 24.39
CA ARG A 670 1.65 -45.06 24.91
C ARG A 670 3.16 -45.30 24.93
N GLU A 671 3.81 -45.05 23.79
CA GLU A 671 5.26 -45.11 23.62
C GLU A 671 5.73 -43.88 22.84
N VAL A 672 6.44 -42.98 23.52
CA VAL A 672 6.99 -41.75 22.94
C VAL A 672 8.50 -41.92 22.75
N VAL A 673 8.96 -41.87 21.50
CA VAL A 673 10.39 -41.96 21.16
C VAL A 673 10.92 -40.59 20.81
N ILE A 674 11.91 -40.10 21.55
CA ILE A 674 12.49 -38.77 21.36
C ILE A 674 13.94 -38.92 20.93
N VAL A 675 14.24 -38.53 19.69
CA VAL A 675 15.61 -38.52 19.14
C VAL A 675 16.26 -37.17 19.39
N GLY A 676 17.49 -37.17 19.89
CA GLY A 676 18.06 -36.03 20.59
C GLY A 676 17.54 -35.91 22.04
N GLY A 677 17.00 -37.00 22.59
CA GLY A 677 16.21 -37.00 23.81
C GLY A 677 16.92 -36.58 25.09
N THR A 678 18.25 -36.70 25.15
CA THR A 678 19.05 -36.23 26.31
C THR A 678 19.56 -34.79 26.16
N GLY A 679 19.26 -34.13 25.03
CA GLY A 679 19.48 -32.70 24.84
C GLY A 679 18.41 -31.86 25.54
N LYS A 680 18.64 -30.56 25.67
CA LYS A 680 17.73 -29.62 26.37
C LYS A 680 16.28 -29.75 25.88
N LEU A 681 16.06 -29.57 24.58
CA LEU A 681 14.73 -29.61 23.98
C LEU A 681 14.09 -31.01 24.13
N GLY A 682 14.87 -32.08 24.00
CA GLY A 682 14.39 -33.45 24.20
C GLY A 682 13.90 -33.71 25.62
N LEU A 683 14.59 -33.17 26.63
CA LEU A 683 14.18 -33.26 28.04
C LEU A 683 12.96 -32.40 28.35
N ASP A 684 12.83 -31.23 27.71
CA ASP A 684 11.63 -30.38 27.84
C ASP A 684 10.41 -31.14 27.28
N PHE A 685 10.51 -31.76 26.11
CA PHE A 685 9.46 -32.64 25.58
C PHE A 685 9.15 -33.81 26.53
N ALA A 686 10.16 -34.50 27.04
CA ALA A 686 9.98 -35.64 27.94
C ALA A 686 9.22 -35.25 29.22
N GLU A 687 9.53 -34.08 29.79
CA GLU A 687 8.83 -33.54 30.96
C GLU A 687 7.35 -33.28 30.68
N GLN A 688 7.04 -32.68 29.52
CA GLN A 688 5.65 -32.39 29.15
C GLN A 688 4.85 -33.66 28.83
N PHE A 689 5.44 -34.63 28.12
CA PHE A 689 4.74 -35.90 27.84
C PHE A 689 4.55 -36.74 29.10
N ALA A 690 5.49 -36.73 30.05
CA ALA A 690 5.31 -37.36 31.35
C ALA A 690 4.18 -36.69 32.15
N ALA A 691 4.10 -35.35 32.13
CA ALA A 691 3.01 -34.61 32.76
C ALA A 691 1.64 -34.87 32.10
N ALA A 692 1.62 -35.09 30.79
CA ALA A 692 0.42 -35.49 30.04
C ALA A 692 0.04 -36.98 30.22
N GLY A 693 0.80 -37.74 31.00
CA GLY A 693 0.49 -39.14 31.34
C GLY A 693 0.98 -40.17 30.34
N ALA A 694 2.09 -39.92 29.64
CA ALA A 694 2.71 -40.91 28.76
C ALA A 694 3.00 -42.24 29.49
N GLY A 695 2.82 -43.36 28.78
CA GLY A 695 3.09 -44.69 29.32
C GLY A 695 4.59 -44.92 29.48
N ARG A 696 5.32 -44.86 28.36
CA ARG A 696 6.79 -44.95 28.33
C ARG A 696 7.39 -43.89 27.38
N ILE A 697 8.52 -43.34 27.78
CA ILE A 697 9.30 -42.34 27.03
C ILE A 697 10.70 -42.91 26.80
N THR A 698 11.06 -43.13 25.54
CA THR A 698 12.37 -43.60 25.12
C THR A 698 13.20 -42.45 24.56
N LEU A 699 14.27 -42.09 25.27
CA LEU A 699 15.23 -41.05 24.88
C LEU A 699 16.40 -41.67 24.12
N ILE A 700 16.52 -41.36 22.83
CA ILE A 700 17.61 -41.82 21.97
C ILE A 700 18.64 -40.70 21.77
N SER A 701 19.90 -40.97 22.09
CA SER A 701 21.01 -40.05 21.84
C SER A 701 22.34 -40.78 21.65
N ARG A 702 23.29 -40.13 20.97
CA ARG A 702 24.65 -40.69 20.73
C ARG A 702 25.44 -40.92 22.03
N SER A 703 25.24 -40.05 23.02
CA SER A 703 25.98 -40.08 24.29
C SER A 703 25.27 -40.88 25.39
N GLY A 704 24.01 -41.29 25.17
CA GLY A 704 23.20 -41.93 26.20
C GLY A 704 22.97 -41.02 27.41
N GLU A 705 22.86 -41.62 28.60
CA GLU A 705 22.64 -40.91 29.86
C GLU A 705 23.94 -40.28 30.35
N THR A 706 24.04 -38.95 30.22
CA THR A 706 25.16 -38.17 30.78
C THR A 706 24.86 -37.74 32.22
N ASP A 707 25.89 -37.43 33.00
CA ASP A 707 25.71 -36.95 34.40
C ASP A 707 24.89 -35.66 34.47
N ALA A 708 24.99 -34.79 33.46
CA ALA A 708 24.19 -33.57 33.35
C ALA A 708 22.70 -33.85 33.08
N ALA A 709 22.37 -34.91 32.32
CA ALA A 709 20.99 -35.27 32.02
C ALA A 709 20.32 -36.11 33.13
N ARG A 710 21.12 -36.91 33.87
CA ARG A 710 20.66 -37.84 34.92
C ARG A 710 19.72 -37.19 35.94
N ALA A 711 20.06 -36.01 36.43
CA ALA A 711 19.26 -35.30 37.43
C ALA A 711 17.87 -34.91 36.90
N ARG A 712 17.79 -34.42 35.65
CA ARG A 712 16.51 -34.03 35.03
C ARG A 712 15.66 -35.25 34.68
N ILE A 713 16.28 -36.32 34.19
CA ILE A 713 15.58 -37.58 33.88
C ILE A 713 14.96 -38.18 35.15
N ALA A 714 15.71 -38.20 36.27
CA ALA A 714 15.18 -38.66 37.56
C ALA A 714 14.01 -37.80 38.07
N GLN A 715 14.06 -36.47 37.86
CA GLN A 715 12.93 -35.58 38.18
C GLN A 715 11.69 -35.91 37.34
N ILE A 716 11.85 -36.16 36.05
CA ILE A 716 10.74 -36.50 35.15
C ILE A 716 10.12 -37.85 35.55
N ALA A 717 10.95 -38.88 35.76
CA ALA A 717 10.49 -40.21 36.18
C ALA A 717 9.80 -40.20 37.56
N GLY A 718 10.21 -39.30 38.47
CA GLY A 718 9.64 -39.19 39.81
C GLY A 718 8.27 -38.49 39.90
N ARG A 719 7.78 -37.87 38.82
CA ARG A 719 6.54 -37.07 38.82
C ARG A 719 5.28 -37.85 38.43
N GLY A 720 5.39 -39.09 37.96
CA GLY A 720 4.25 -39.85 37.45
C GLY A 720 4.47 -41.36 37.38
N ARG A 721 3.59 -42.05 36.63
CA ARG A 721 3.68 -43.49 36.34
C ARG A 721 4.47 -43.80 35.06
N THR A 722 5.03 -42.78 34.42
CA THR A 722 5.74 -42.88 33.14
C THR A 722 7.08 -43.57 33.30
N GLU A 723 7.33 -44.62 32.52
CA GLU A 723 8.65 -45.24 32.42
C GLU A 723 9.55 -44.40 31.51
N VAL A 724 10.70 -43.94 31.99
CA VAL A 724 11.68 -43.19 31.18
C VAL A 724 12.90 -44.07 30.91
N VAL A 725 13.18 -44.31 29.63
CA VAL A 725 14.20 -45.23 29.17
C VAL A 725 15.22 -44.48 28.31
N VAL A 726 16.51 -44.62 28.60
CA VAL A 726 17.58 -44.00 27.78
C VAL A 726 18.27 -45.05 26.93
N ARG A 727 18.53 -44.72 25.66
CA ARG A 727 19.24 -45.58 24.70
C ARG A 727 20.38 -44.82 24.04
N CYS A 728 21.56 -45.41 24.10
CA CYS A 728 22.75 -44.93 23.41
C CYS A 728 22.72 -45.47 21.97
N CYS A 729 22.38 -44.62 21.01
CA CYS A 729 22.32 -44.98 19.59
C CYS A 729 22.49 -43.73 18.72
N ASP A 730 23.30 -43.85 17.67
CA ASP A 730 23.34 -42.85 16.60
C ASP A 730 22.24 -43.18 15.59
N ALA A 731 21.19 -42.36 15.56
CA ALA A 731 20.08 -42.55 14.63
C ALA A 731 20.45 -42.27 13.16
N GLY A 732 21.61 -41.65 12.91
CA GLY A 732 22.18 -41.52 11.57
C GLY A 732 22.80 -42.81 11.03
N ASP A 733 23.16 -43.75 11.91
CA ASP A 733 23.68 -45.07 11.55
C ASP A 733 22.52 -46.07 11.38
N GLU A 734 22.25 -46.46 10.12
CA GLU A 734 21.19 -47.39 9.75
C GLU A 734 21.32 -48.75 10.46
N ALA A 735 22.54 -49.28 10.62
CA ALA A 735 22.75 -50.58 11.26
C ALA A 735 22.52 -50.49 12.78
N ALA A 736 22.99 -49.41 13.42
CA ALA A 736 22.77 -49.18 14.83
C ALA A 736 21.28 -48.96 15.15
N LEU A 737 20.58 -48.16 14.35
CA LEU A 737 19.16 -47.91 14.54
C LEU A 737 18.32 -49.15 14.26
N SER A 738 18.64 -49.93 13.22
CA SER A 738 17.98 -51.20 12.94
C SER A 738 18.16 -52.22 14.06
N ALA A 739 19.34 -52.28 14.69
CA ALA A 739 19.56 -53.14 15.84
C ALA A 739 18.69 -52.73 17.03
N LEU A 740 18.64 -51.43 17.34
CA LEU A 740 17.80 -50.88 18.42
C LEU A 740 16.31 -51.10 18.15
N ALA A 741 15.88 -50.88 16.90
CA ALA A 741 14.48 -51.01 16.47
C ALA A 741 13.88 -52.39 16.76
N ARG A 742 14.67 -53.47 16.74
CA ARG A 742 14.20 -54.83 17.05
C ARG A 742 13.71 -54.97 18.49
N ASP A 743 14.28 -54.21 19.42
CA ASP A 743 13.87 -54.22 20.83
C ASP A 743 12.47 -53.61 21.04
N TYR A 744 11.95 -52.89 20.04
CA TYR A 744 10.66 -52.19 20.08
C TYR A 744 9.60 -52.87 19.19
N ALA A 745 9.85 -54.07 18.67
CA ALA A 745 8.89 -54.79 17.83
C ALA A 745 7.55 -55.06 18.54
N ASP A 746 7.59 -55.41 19.82
CA ASP A 746 6.39 -55.68 20.65
C ASP A 746 5.82 -54.43 21.33
N THR A 747 6.54 -53.29 21.24
CA THR A 747 6.16 -51.99 21.81
C THR A 747 6.44 -50.88 20.80
N PRO A 748 5.75 -50.85 19.66
CA PRO A 748 5.98 -49.86 18.62
C PRO A 748 5.63 -48.45 19.10
N ALA A 749 6.32 -47.45 18.54
CA ALA A 749 6.11 -46.05 18.91
C ALA A 749 4.74 -45.54 18.45
N SER A 750 4.00 -44.88 19.36
CA SER A 750 2.79 -44.13 19.02
C SER A 750 3.10 -42.68 18.63
N LEU A 751 4.21 -42.13 19.14
CA LEU A 751 4.73 -40.82 18.77
C LEU A 751 6.26 -40.86 18.67
N ILE A 752 6.80 -40.39 17.55
CA ILE A 752 8.23 -40.12 17.39
C ILE A 752 8.45 -38.61 17.32
N VAL A 753 9.32 -38.08 18.16
CA VAL A 753 9.74 -36.67 18.13
C VAL A 753 11.19 -36.59 17.65
N HIS A 754 11.39 -35.97 16.48
CA HIS A 754 12.71 -35.69 15.93
C HIS A 754 13.20 -34.33 16.48
N ALA A 755 13.82 -34.35 17.66
CA ALA A 755 14.35 -33.18 18.37
C ALA A 755 15.89 -33.06 18.28
N ALA A 756 16.51 -33.68 17.26
CA ALA A 756 17.95 -33.58 17.04
C ALA A 756 18.33 -32.16 16.58
N VAL A 757 19.20 -31.50 17.35
CA VAL A 757 19.73 -30.17 17.00
C VAL A 757 21.24 -30.16 17.13
N ASP A 758 21.91 -29.66 16.09
CA ASP A 758 23.34 -29.34 16.10
C ASP A 758 23.52 -27.84 15.84
N TYR A 759 23.60 -27.06 16.92
CA TYR A 759 23.77 -25.61 16.84
C TYR A 759 25.21 -25.21 16.46
N ALA A 760 26.19 -26.08 16.65
CA ALA A 760 27.61 -25.76 16.41
C ALA A 760 27.93 -25.75 14.91
N ALA A 761 27.42 -26.72 14.14
CA ALA A 761 27.57 -26.76 12.69
C ALA A 761 26.79 -25.64 11.97
N ALA A 762 25.74 -25.11 12.61
CA ALA A 762 24.87 -24.08 12.05
C ALA A 762 25.45 -22.64 12.14
N ALA A 763 26.47 -22.43 12.97
CA ALA A 763 27.09 -21.13 13.22
C ALA A 763 28.44 -20.91 12.51
N ALA A 764 28.92 -21.92 11.77
CA ALA A 764 30.16 -21.84 11.00
C ALA A 764 29.93 -21.16 9.64
N ASP A 765 31.00 -20.58 9.06
CA ASP A 765 30.95 -20.02 7.71
C ASP A 765 30.45 -21.09 6.71
N PRO A 766 29.53 -20.74 5.80
CA PRO A 766 28.96 -21.72 4.89
C PRO A 766 30.03 -22.17 3.89
N ASP A 767 30.36 -23.46 3.94
CA ASP A 767 31.08 -24.19 2.92
C ASP A 767 30.32 -25.49 2.58
N PRO A 768 30.59 -26.14 1.44
CA PRO A 768 29.86 -27.34 1.04
C PRO A 768 29.97 -28.52 2.01
N ALA A 769 31.07 -28.66 2.75
CA ALA A 769 31.23 -29.74 3.73
C ALA A 769 30.40 -29.47 4.99
N THR A 770 30.42 -28.23 5.49
CA THR A 770 29.67 -27.78 6.66
C THR A 770 28.16 -27.86 6.41
N VAL A 771 27.68 -27.39 5.26
CA VAL A 771 26.26 -27.47 4.88
C VAL A 771 25.81 -28.93 4.76
N ARG A 772 26.61 -29.78 4.10
CA ARG A 772 26.32 -31.21 3.94
C ARG A 772 26.24 -31.92 5.28
N ALA A 773 27.17 -31.66 6.19
CA ALA A 773 27.18 -32.27 7.52
C ALA A 773 25.91 -31.90 8.31
N ALA A 774 25.54 -30.62 8.34
CA ALA A 774 24.34 -30.13 9.01
C ALA A 774 23.05 -30.73 8.42
N ALA A 775 22.94 -30.75 7.08
CA ALA A 775 21.79 -31.33 6.37
C ALA A 775 21.68 -32.84 6.60
N THR A 776 22.79 -33.57 6.51
CA THR A 776 22.86 -35.03 6.72
C THR A 776 22.41 -35.40 8.13
N ALA A 777 22.90 -34.68 9.15
CA ALA A 777 22.61 -34.97 10.56
C ALA A 777 21.11 -34.90 10.91
N LYS A 778 20.31 -34.19 10.11
CA LYS A 778 18.86 -34.05 10.29
C LYS A 778 18.09 -34.95 9.31
N SER A 779 18.43 -34.89 8.03
CA SER A 779 17.69 -35.59 6.98
C SER A 779 17.86 -37.11 7.05
N VAL A 780 19.08 -37.61 7.25
CA VAL A 780 19.33 -39.05 7.34
C VAL A 780 18.67 -39.64 8.58
N VAL A 781 18.69 -38.90 9.71
CA VAL A 781 18.03 -39.32 10.94
C VAL A 781 16.52 -39.46 10.74
N LEU A 782 15.86 -38.46 10.14
CA LEU A 782 14.44 -38.53 9.83
C LEU A 782 14.12 -39.72 8.91
N HIS A 783 14.88 -39.88 7.82
CA HIS A 783 14.72 -40.98 6.86
C HIS A 783 14.85 -42.37 7.51
N ASN A 784 15.89 -42.55 8.32
CA ASN A 784 16.13 -43.80 9.04
C ASN A 784 15.02 -44.11 10.06
N LEU A 785 14.55 -43.11 10.81
CA LEU A 785 13.47 -43.28 11.78
C LEU A 785 12.16 -43.71 11.13
N VAL A 786 11.78 -43.06 10.04
CA VAL A 786 10.55 -43.38 9.30
C VAL A 786 10.58 -44.81 8.78
N ARG A 787 11.72 -45.25 8.24
CA ARG A 787 11.88 -46.56 7.57
C ARG A 787 12.09 -47.72 8.53
N LEU A 788 12.85 -47.51 9.61
CA LEU A 788 13.41 -48.61 10.41
C LEU A 788 12.76 -48.76 11.78
N PHE A 789 12.28 -47.66 12.39
CA PHE A 789 11.75 -47.71 13.75
C PHE A 789 10.27 -48.15 13.75
N PRO A 790 9.88 -49.19 14.52
CA PRO A 790 8.50 -49.68 14.54
C PRO A 790 7.53 -48.61 15.05
N ARG A 791 6.42 -48.43 14.33
CA ARG A 791 5.34 -47.50 14.67
C ARG A 791 4.00 -48.22 14.68
N THR A 792 3.08 -47.76 15.52
CA THR A 792 1.68 -48.19 15.45
C THR A 792 1.06 -47.76 14.11
N GLU A 793 -0.07 -48.38 13.74
CA GLU A 793 -0.81 -48.00 12.52
C GLU A 793 -1.17 -46.49 12.52
N ASP A 794 -1.61 -45.96 13.67
CA ASP A 794 -1.87 -44.53 13.89
C ASP A 794 -0.64 -43.74 14.41
N GLY A 795 0.57 -44.28 14.22
CA GLY A 795 1.79 -43.74 14.80
C GLY A 795 2.24 -42.44 14.13
N ARG A 796 2.44 -41.39 14.93
CA ARG A 796 2.73 -40.03 14.46
C ARG A 796 4.21 -39.66 14.53
N ILE A 797 4.64 -38.77 13.65
CA ILE A 797 5.97 -38.15 13.69
C ILE A 797 5.83 -36.64 13.83
N VAL A 798 6.57 -36.06 14.79
CA VAL A 798 6.72 -34.61 14.95
C VAL A 798 8.18 -34.24 14.70
N VAL A 799 8.42 -33.50 13.63
CA VAL A 799 9.75 -33.00 13.26
C VAL A 799 9.94 -31.61 13.85
N CYS A 800 11.01 -31.44 14.62
CA CYS A 800 11.37 -30.12 15.14
C CYS A 800 12.19 -29.36 14.10
N SER A 801 11.51 -28.40 13.47
CA SER A 801 12.07 -27.39 12.59
C SER A 801 12.22 -26.06 13.35
N SER A 802 12.48 -24.96 12.65
CA SER A 802 12.69 -23.63 13.25
C SER A 802 11.92 -22.57 12.49
N LEU A 803 11.46 -21.54 13.21
CA LEU A 803 10.91 -20.33 12.62
C LEU A 803 11.85 -19.69 11.59
N SER A 804 13.18 -19.87 11.74
CA SER A 804 14.18 -19.40 10.77
C SER A 804 14.02 -20.04 9.39
N ALA A 805 13.40 -21.23 9.26
CA ALA A 805 13.12 -21.86 7.96
C ALA A 805 12.15 -21.03 7.10
N THR A 806 11.29 -20.27 7.77
CA THR A 806 10.34 -19.36 7.13
C THR A 806 10.82 -17.91 7.19
N LEU A 807 11.26 -17.38 8.32
CA LEU A 807 11.61 -15.96 8.38
C LEU A 807 13.04 -15.65 7.91
N GLY A 808 13.93 -16.65 7.89
CA GLY A 808 15.35 -16.42 7.73
C GLY A 808 15.96 -15.68 8.93
N GLY A 809 17.18 -15.20 8.74
CA GLY A 809 17.87 -14.37 9.73
C GLY A 809 19.34 -14.17 9.35
N ARG A 810 19.90 -13.01 9.67
CA ARG A 810 21.32 -12.73 9.42
C ARG A 810 22.18 -13.80 10.10
N GLY A 811 23.09 -14.42 9.35
CA GLY A 811 23.96 -15.49 9.85
C GLY A 811 23.27 -16.84 10.08
N HIS A 812 22.00 -17.00 9.72
CA HIS A 812 21.25 -18.26 9.89
C HIS A 812 21.07 -19.06 8.60
N MET A 813 21.82 -18.77 7.54
CA MET A 813 21.62 -19.40 6.21
C MET A 813 21.58 -20.93 6.26
N VAL A 814 22.63 -21.58 6.78
CA VAL A 814 22.70 -23.05 6.86
C VAL A 814 21.59 -23.60 7.75
N TYR A 815 21.33 -22.93 8.88
CA TYR A 815 20.30 -23.33 9.82
C TYR A 815 18.90 -23.27 9.20
N ALA A 816 18.56 -22.17 8.53
CA ALA A 816 17.28 -21.94 7.87
C ALA A 816 17.06 -22.97 6.75
N ALA A 817 18.05 -23.13 5.87
CA ALA A 817 17.99 -24.07 4.76
C ALA A 817 17.78 -25.52 5.21
N VAL A 818 18.53 -26.00 6.21
CA VAL A 818 18.40 -27.38 6.71
C VAL A 818 17.04 -27.63 7.38
N ASN A 819 16.51 -26.65 8.12
CA ASN A 819 15.18 -26.77 8.71
C ASN A 819 14.08 -26.74 7.64
N ARG A 820 14.23 -25.91 6.58
CA ARG A 820 13.31 -25.91 5.45
C ARG A 820 13.38 -27.21 4.62
N LEU A 821 14.56 -27.81 4.48
CA LEU A 821 14.73 -29.14 3.89
C LEU A 821 13.91 -30.20 4.66
N LEU A 822 13.94 -30.16 6.00
CA LEU A 822 13.11 -31.02 6.84
C LEU A 822 11.61 -30.75 6.66
N ASP A 823 11.20 -29.48 6.54
CA ASP A 823 9.80 -29.12 6.33
C ASP A 823 9.25 -29.68 5.01
N ALA A 824 10.06 -29.65 3.95
CA ALA A 824 9.72 -30.23 2.66
C ALA A 824 9.67 -31.77 2.73
N GLN A 825 10.63 -32.40 3.41
CA GLN A 825 10.61 -33.86 3.63
C GLN A 825 9.40 -34.31 4.46
N ALA A 826 8.98 -33.53 5.46
CA ALA A 826 7.75 -33.81 6.19
C ALA A 826 6.52 -33.76 5.27
N ALA A 827 6.47 -32.84 4.31
CA ALA A 827 5.41 -32.79 3.30
C ALA A 827 5.42 -34.01 2.37
N GLN A 828 6.60 -34.48 1.95
CA GLN A 828 6.75 -35.71 1.17
C GLN A 828 6.26 -36.95 1.93
N LEU A 829 6.65 -37.08 3.20
CA LEU A 829 6.19 -38.17 4.06
C LEU A 829 4.66 -38.19 4.20
N ARG A 830 4.02 -37.02 4.30
CA ARG A 830 2.55 -36.92 4.32
C ARG A 830 1.92 -37.40 3.02
N ALA A 831 2.52 -37.06 1.87
CA ALA A 831 2.04 -37.55 0.58
C ALA A 831 2.17 -39.07 0.46
N ASP A 832 3.17 -39.67 1.11
CA ASP A 832 3.37 -41.12 1.21
C ASP A 832 2.48 -41.80 2.29
N GLY A 833 1.55 -41.05 2.90
CA GLY A 833 0.59 -41.56 3.88
C GLY A 833 1.12 -41.64 5.32
N VAL A 834 2.28 -41.06 5.61
CA VAL A 834 2.83 -40.99 6.97
C VAL A 834 2.28 -39.75 7.70
N ASP A 835 1.64 -39.90 8.86
CA ASP A 835 1.27 -38.76 9.71
C ASP A 835 2.52 -38.09 10.28
N CYS A 836 3.01 -37.09 9.55
CA CYS A 836 4.22 -36.33 9.86
C CYS A 836 3.91 -34.83 9.91
N SER A 837 4.11 -34.22 11.07
CA SER A 837 3.98 -32.77 11.25
C SER A 837 5.35 -32.14 11.41
N SER A 838 5.63 -31.06 10.69
CA SER A 838 6.82 -30.25 10.94
C SER A 838 6.42 -29.02 11.76
N VAL A 839 7.07 -28.83 12.91
CA VAL A 839 6.81 -27.69 13.78
C VAL A 839 8.02 -26.78 13.76
N GLN A 840 7.83 -25.58 13.22
CA GLN A 840 8.81 -24.51 13.19
C GLN A 840 8.75 -23.70 14.48
N TRP A 841 9.69 -23.98 15.38
CA TRP A 841 9.68 -23.37 16.71
C TRP A 841 10.31 -21.98 16.71
N GLY A 842 9.65 -21.03 17.38
CA GLY A 842 10.20 -19.72 17.74
C GLY A 842 11.21 -19.79 18.90
N LEU A 843 11.44 -18.65 19.56
CA LEU A 843 12.41 -18.55 20.64
C LEU A 843 11.93 -19.28 21.90
N TRP A 844 12.72 -20.20 22.44
CA TRP A 844 12.44 -20.88 23.72
C TRP A 844 13.09 -20.13 24.89
N ARG A 845 12.44 -20.11 26.05
CA ARG A 845 13.03 -19.56 27.29
C ARG A 845 14.32 -20.33 27.67
N ALA A 846 15.42 -19.62 27.93
CA ALA A 846 16.62 -20.23 28.52
C ALA A 846 16.57 -20.12 30.05
N VAL A 847 16.99 -21.19 30.73
CA VAL A 847 17.11 -21.23 32.20
C VAL A 847 18.58 -20.98 32.54
N GLY A 848 18.90 -19.80 33.10
CA GLY A 848 20.26 -19.44 33.56
C GLY A 848 20.65 -17.98 33.27
N ALA A 849 21.47 -17.37 34.15
CA ALA A 849 21.83 -15.94 34.12
C ALA A 849 22.69 -15.53 32.90
N ASP A 850 23.56 -16.42 32.40
CA ASP A 850 24.51 -16.11 31.31
C ASP A 850 23.85 -15.88 29.94
N HIS A 851 22.54 -16.17 29.80
CA HIS A 851 21.81 -16.05 28.54
C HIS A 851 20.76 -14.92 28.55
N ALA A 852 20.55 -14.23 29.68
CA ALA A 852 19.53 -13.20 29.81
C ALA A 852 19.78 -12.00 28.86
N GLU A 853 21.04 -11.58 28.69
CA GLU A 853 21.40 -10.50 27.76
C GLU A 853 21.21 -10.90 26.29
N ALA A 854 21.54 -12.14 25.92
CA ALA A 854 21.31 -12.66 24.57
C ALA A 854 19.81 -12.77 24.26
N LEU A 855 19.00 -13.22 25.22
CA LEU A 855 17.54 -13.23 25.10
C LEU A 855 16.95 -11.82 25.03
N ALA A 856 17.49 -10.84 25.77
CA ALA A 856 17.04 -9.45 25.71
C ALA A 856 17.33 -8.81 24.33
N ARG A 857 18.49 -9.10 23.73
CA ARG A 857 18.84 -8.69 22.35
C ARG A 857 17.87 -9.25 21.32
N ILE A 858 17.53 -10.55 21.42
CA ILE A 858 16.59 -11.21 20.49
C ILE A 858 15.14 -10.73 20.75
N SER A 859 14.74 -10.53 22.00
CA SER A 859 13.38 -10.03 22.34
C SER A 859 13.15 -8.60 21.82
N GLY A 860 14.21 -7.81 21.66
CA GLY A 860 14.16 -6.50 20.98
C GLY A 860 13.75 -6.55 19.50
N THR A 861 13.62 -7.74 18.90
CA THR A 861 13.14 -7.92 17.51
C THR A 861 11.62 -8.12 17.41
N GLY A 862 10.92 -8.26 18.55
CA GLY A 862 9.50 -8.62 18.62
C GLY A 862 9.25 -10.11 18.80
N LEU A 863 10.26 -10.98 18.65
CA LEU A 863 10.15 -12.41 18.97
C LEU A 863 10.35 -12.66 20.48
N LEU A 864 9.35 -13.23 21.14
CA LEU A 864 9.34 -13.40 22.60
C LEU A 864 9.66 -14.85 23.00
N PRO A 865 10.32 -15.07 24.15
CA PRO A 865 10.62 -16.40 24.64
C PRO A 865 9.35 -17.14 25.08
N MET A 866 9.14 -18.31 24.49
CA MET A 866 8.01 -19.18 24.81
C MET A 866 8.27 -20.03 26.05
N ASP A 867 7.22 -20.24 26.84
CA ASP A 867 7.20 -21.26 27.88
C ASP A 867 7.17 -22.65 27.23
N PRO A 868 8.04 -23.60 27.65
CA PRO A 868 8.10 -24.91 27.03
C PRO A 868 6.80 -25.70 27.09
N ALA A 869 6.04 -25.63 28.18
CA ALA A 869 4.80 -26.41 28.32
C ALA A 869 3.74 -25.95 27.32
N VAL A 870 3.56 -24.64 27.22
CA VAL A 870 2.56 -24.05 26.31
C VAL A 870 2.96 -24.22 24.85
N ALA A 871 4.26 -24.07 24.53
CA ALA A 871 4.77 -24.29 23.18
C ALA A 871 4.58 -25.75 22.73
N VAL A 872 5.02 -26.73 23.53
CA VAL A 872 4.89 -28.16 23.20
C VAL A 872 3.43 -28.54 22.95
N ALA A 873 2.51 -28.10 23.81
CA ALA A 873 1.09 -28.35 23.65
C ALA A 873 0.55 -27.78 22.32
N ALA A 874 0.90 -26.53 21.99
CA ALA A 874 0.47 -25.89 20.75
C ALA A 874 1.00 -26.63 19.50
N GLY A 875 2.29 -26.99 19.48
CA GLY A 875 2.92 -27.63 18.33
C GLY A 875 2.48 -29.07 18.10
N VAL A 876 2.40 -29.90 19.15
CA VAL A 876 2.03 -31.33 19.04
C VAL A 876 0.57 -31.52 18.62
N ALA A 877 -0.29 -30.54 18.93
CA ALA A 877 -1.68 -30.54 18.52
C ALA A 877 -1.89 -30.35 17.01
N ALA A 878 -0.89 -29.86 16.26
CA ALA A 878 -0.96 -29.82 14.81
C ALA A 878 -0.91 -31.25 14.23
N ARG A 879 -1.78 -31.53 13.25
CA ARG A 879 -1.90 -32.85 12.59
C ARG A 879 -1.56 -32.68 11.12
N ALA A 880 -0.72 -33.58 10.60
CA ALA A 880 -0.34 -33.65 9.19
C ALA A 880 -0.11 -32.27 8.52
N ALA A 881 0.63 -31.37 9.17
CA ALA A 881 0.85 -30.00 8.68
C ALA A 881 2.26 -29.48 8.98
N ASN A 882 2.68 -28.46 8.23
CA ASN A 882 3.80 -27.60 8.60
C ASN A 882 3.22 -26.38 9.32
N VAL A 883 3.66 -26.14 10.56
CA VAL A 883 3.12 -25.05 11.40
C VAL A 883 4.23 -24.30 12.10
N LEU A 884 4.06 -22.99 12.25
CA LEU A 884 4.93 -22.14 13.04
C LEU A 884 4.32 -21.98 14.44
N VAL A 885 5.14 -22.09 15.48
CA VAL A 885 4.74 -21.81 16.86
C VAL A 885 5.67 -20.75 17.43
N ALA A 886 5.13 -19.55 17.69
CA ALA A 886 5.90 -18.41 18.18
C ALA A 886 5.07 -17.55 19.13
N ALA A 887 5.68 -17.07 20.21
CA ALA A 887 5.19 -15.90 20.93
C ALA A 887 5.85 -14.67 20.30
N ALA A 888 5.06 -13.75 19.76
CA ALA A 888 5.59 -12.63 19.00
C ALA A 888 4.69 -11.39 19.08
N ASP A 889 5.33 -10.22 19.03
CA ASP A 889 4.74 -8.95 18.63
C ASP A 889 4.89 -8.84 17.11
N TRP A 890 3.81 -9.18 16.39
CA TRP A 890 3.81 -9.19 14.92
C TRP A 890 3.90 -7.79 14.31
N GLY A 891 3.39 -6.76 15.01
CA GLY A 891 3.53 -5.37 14.59
C GLY A 891 5.00 -4.98 14.49
N ARG A 892 5.76 -5.23 15.55
CA ARG A 892 7.20 -4.98 15.61
C ARG A 892 8.01 -5.84 14.63
N ILE A 893 7.68 -7.11 14.49
CA ILE A 893 8.33 -7.98 13.49
C ILE A 893 8.08 -7.43 12.08
N ARG A 894 6.84 -7.03 11.77
CA ARG A 894 6.51 -6.46 10.45
C ARG A 894 7.31 -5.21 10.15
N GLU A 895 7.47 -4.30 11.11
CA GLU A 895 8.31 -3.10 10.96
C GLU A 895 9.77 -3.44 10.70
N LEU A 896 10.33 -4.40 11.46
CA LEU A 896 11.70 -4.85 11.29
C LEU A 896 11.93 -5.44 9.89
N PHE A 897 10.99 -6.27 9.43
CA PHE A 897 11.07 -6.92 8.13
C PHE A 897 10.68 -6.01 6.95
N ALA A 898 10.07 -4.85 7.21
CA ALA A 898 9.78 -3.83 6.20
C ALA A 898 11.06 -3.29 5.56
N VAL A 899 12.14 -3.16 6.34
CA VAL A 899 13.47 -2.69 5.88
C VAL A 899 14.03 -3.59 4.77
N PHE A 900 13.70 -4.87 4.80
CA PHE A 900 14.12 -5.87 3.82
C PHE A 900 13.06 -6.12 2.73
N GLY A 901 11.96 -5.35 2.73
CA GLY A 901 10.86 -5.50 1.78
C GLY A 901 9.95 -6.71 2.05
N PHE A 902 9.97 -7.29 3.25
CA PHE A 902 9.18 -8.47 3.65
C PHE A 902 7.91 -8.15 4.44
N ALA A 903 7.59 -6.87 4.69
CA ALA A 903 6.38 -6.48 5.45
C ALA A 903 5.07 -7.14 4.95
N PRO A 904 4.82 -7.28 3.63
CA PRO A 904 3.59 -7.92 3.15
C PRO A 904 3.41 -9.37 3.57
N LEU A 905 4.48 -10.08 3.94
CA LEU A 905 4.40 -11.45 4.48
C LEU A 905 3.55 -11.52 5.76
N PHE A 906 3.50 -10.44 6.55
CA PHE A 906 2.80 -10.38 7.84
C PHE A 906 1.44 -9.69 7.77
N ALA A 907 0.94 -9.35 6.57
CA ALA A 907 -0.25 -8.50 6.39
C ALA A 907 -1.55 -9.07 6.99
N GLU A 908 -1.64 -10.39 7.19
CA GLU A 908 -2.83 -11.08 7.72
C GLU A 908 -2.73 -11.39 9.22
N LEU A 909 -1.64 -11.00 9.88
CA LEU A 909 -1.44 -11.18 11.31
C LEU A 909 -1.94 -9.96 12.10
N PRO A 910 -2.45 -10.16 13.33
CA PRO A 910 -2.98 -9.06 14.14
C PRO A 910 -1.88 -8.07 14.54
N GLU A 911 -2.21 -6.77 14.50
CA GLU A 911 -1.28 -5.67 14.84
C GLU A 911 -1.34 -5.26 16.32
N ASP A 912 -2.38 -5.69 17.06
CA ASP A 912 -2.59 -5.28 18.45
C ASP A 912 -1.67 -6.02 19.43
N GLU A 913 -1.23 -5.33 20.49
CA GLU A 913 -0.58 -5.96 21.63
C GLU A 913 -1.56 -6.96 22.28
N PRO A 914 -1.20 -8.25 22.41
CA PRO A 914 -2.11 -9.26 22.95
C PRO A 914 -2.41 -8.99 24.43
N GLU A 915 -3.70 -9.09 24.82
CA GLU A 915 -4.15 -8.86 26.19
C GLU A 915 -3.43 -9.79 27.21
N PRO A 916 -2.89 -9.25 28.31
CA PRO A 916 -2.26 -10.07 29.35
C PRO A 916 -3.29 -10.94 30.07
N THR A 917 -2.94 -12.21 30.31
CA THR A 917 -3.80 -13.17 31.01
C THR A 917 -3.83 -12.89 32.53
N PRO A 918 -5.01 -12.74 33.18
CA PRO A 918 -5.08 -12.46 34.61
C PRO A 918 -4.64 -13.67 35.45
N THR A 919 -3.73 -13.44 36.41
CA THR A 919 -3.34 -14.45 37.41
C THR A 919 -4.22 -14.35 38.67
N PRO A 920 -4.50 -15.46 39.39
CA PRO A 920 -5.34 -15.43 40.58
C PRO A 920 -4.57 -14.87 41.80
N HIS A 921 -5.07 -13.78 42.38
CA HIS A 921 -4.53 -13.18 43.61
C HIS A 921 -4.82 -14.01 44.87
N THR A 922 -3.86 -14.04 45.80
CA THR A 922 -4.04 -14.46 47.21
C THR A 922 -3.85 -13.27 48.15
N ALA A 923 -4.60 -13.28 49.26
CA ALA A 923 -4.96 -12.13 50.09
C ALA A 923 -4.09 -11.85 51.33
N ASP A 924 -4.14 -10.58 51.76
CA ASP A 924 -4.09 -9.97 53.12
C ASP A 924 -2.81 -9.93 54.01
N GLY A 925 -2.27 -8.69 54.15
CA GLY A 925 -2.07 -7.90 55.40
C GLY A 925 -0.81 -8.11 56.28
N PRO A 926 -0.47 -7.23 57.26
CA PRO A 926 -0.85 -5.82 57.51
C PRO A 926 0.36 -4.84 57.69
N ALA A 927 0.06 -3.53 57.76
CA ALA A 927 1.02 -2.41 57.84
C ALA A 927 1.43 -1.99 59.27
N VAL A 928 2.70 -1.58 59.46
CA VAL A 928 3.26 -0.58 60.43
C VAL A 928 4.67 -0.22 59.92
N GLY A 929 5.26 0.98 59.91
CA GLY A 929 4.94 2.31 60.42
C GLY A 929 6.07 3.30 60.05
N THR A 930 5.78 4.58 60.24
CA THR A 930 6.45 5.85 59.85
C THR A 930 7.90 6.10 60.27
N ALA A 931 8.65 6.87 59.46
CA ALA A 931 9.50 8.01 59.87
C ALA A 931 9.91 8.83 58.61
N ALA A 932 9.37 10.03 58.41
CA ALA A 932 9.92 11.35 58.80
C ALA A 932 10.87 11.94 57.74
N ALA A 933 10.42 13.04 57.15
CA ALA A 933 11.06 13.78 56.06
C ALA A 933 12.23 14.66 56.54
N THR A 934 13.24 14.77 55.69
CA THR A 934 14.15 15.93 55.64
C THR A 934 14.31 16.33 54.18
N THR A 935 13.85 17.54 53.90
CA THR A 935 14.11 18.35 52.71
C THR A 935 15.59 18.69 52.62
N GLU A 936 16.26 18.23 51.57
CA GLU A 936 17.48 18.85 51.05
C GLU A 936 17.25 19.20 49.58
N GLU A 937 17.46 20.47 49.26
CA GLU A 937 17.51 21.02 47.90
C GLU A 937 18.67 20.34 47.16
N GLU A 938 18.35 19.53 46.15
CA GLU A 938 19.37 19.05 45.21
C GLU A 938 19.74 20.14 44.20
N PRO A 939 21.04 20.36 43.97
CA PRO A 939 21.55 21.45 43.15
C PRO A 939 21.27 21.22 41.66
N ALA A 940 21.11 22.32 40.92
CA ALA A 940 21.00 22.31 39.46
C ALA A 940 22.21 21.58 38.83
N VAL A 941 21.94 20.41 38.24
CA VAL A 941 22.90 19.67 37.42
C VAL A 941 23.08 20.43 36.09
N PRO A 942 24.31 20.71 35.64
CA PRO A 942 24.54 21.39 34.36
C PRO A 942 24.02 20.53 33.21
N ALA A 943 23.38 21.16 32.22
CA ALA A 943 22.92 20.48 31.01
C ALA A 943 24.11 19.79 30.32
N ARG A 944 24.06 18.46 30.20
CA ARG A 944 25.01 17.71 29.37
C ARG A 944 24.73 18.04 27.91
N ASP A 945 25.80 18.22 27.14
CA ASP A 945 25.75 18.40 25.69
C ASP A 945 25.12 17.14 25.05
N THR A 946 24.16 17.34 24.13
CA THR A 946 23.54 16.28 23.31
C THR A 946 24.62 15.41 22.67
N ALA A 947 25.71 16.03 22.21
CA ALA A 947 26.83 15.33 21.57
C ALA A 947 27.51 14.32 22.50
N ASP A 948 27.74 14.69 23.76
CA ASP A 948 28.40 13.82 24.74
C ASP A 948 27.48 12.67 25.17
N THR A 949 26.18 12.93 25.28
CA THR A 949 25.19 11.91 25.65
C THR A 949 25.05 10.84 24.55
N VAL A 950 24.99 11.26 23.28
CA VAL A 950 24.94 10.32 22.15
C VAL A 950 26.25 9.55 22.02
N ARG A 951 27.41 10.22 22.22
CA ARG A 951 28.73 9.56 22.17
C ARG A 951 28.91 8.53 23.27
N ASP A 952 28.43 8.80 24.47
CA ASP A 952 28.48 7.84 25.59
C ASP A 952 27.52 6.66 25.36
N ALA A 953 26.32 6.92 24.84
CA ALA A 953 25.40 5.85 24.44
C ALA A 953 26.03 4.95 23.36
N LEU A 954 26.70 5.55 22.38
CA LEU A 954 27.40 4.83 21.30
C LEU A 954 28.56 3.97 21.84
N ARG A 955 29.39 4.49 22.76
CA ARG A 955 30.46 3.70 23.40
C ARG A 955 29.93 2.45 24.09
N VAL A 956 28.83 2.60 24.83
CA VAL A 956 28.22 1.49 25.55
C VAL A 956 27.66 0.44 24.59
N VAL A 957 27.01 0.88 23.52
CA VAL A 957 26.45 -0.01 22.48
C VAL A 957 27.54 -0.76 21.72
N MET A 958 28.68 -0.11 21.49
CA MET A 958 29.83 -0.67 20.78
C MET A 958 30.80 -1.44 21.70
N GLY A 959 30.62 -1.39 23.02
CA GLY A 959 31.52 -2.04 23.99
C GLY A 959 32.92 -1.42 24.06
N LEU A 960 33.06 -0.12 23.77
CA LEU A 960 34.33 0.60 23.80
C LEU A 960 34.75 1.00 25.22
N GLU A 961 36.06 1.01 25.49
CA GLU A 961 36.59 1.36 26.82
C GLU A 961 36.41 2.86 27.15
N PRO A 962 36.24 3.23 28.45
CA PRO A 962 36.10 4.63 28.85
C PRO A 962 37.36 5.44 28.50
N GLY A 963 37.28 6.26 27.44
CA GLY A 963 38.38 7.14 26.97
C GLY A 963 38.79 6.92 25.51
N GLU A 964 38.25 5.91 24.84
CA GLU A 964 38.49 5.69 23.41
C GLU A 964 37.81 6.79 22.57
N ALA A 965 38.59 7.38 21.64
CA ALA A 965 38.15 8.49 20.82
C ALA A 965 37.34 7.97 19.62
N ILE A 966 36.07 8.35 19.54
CA ILE A 966 35.21 8.07 18.39
C ILE A 966 35.35 9.24 17.42
N ASP A 967 35.76 8.96 16.18
CA ASP A 967 35.76 9.96 15.11
C ASP A 967 34.31 10.27 14.72
N GLY A 968 33.88 11.50 14.99
CA GLY A 968 32.51 11.95 14.78
C GLY A 968 32.10 12.03 13.31
N THR A 969 33.08 12.04 12.40
CA THR A 969 32.89 12.25 10.96
C THR A 969 32.74 10.95 10.16
N VAL A 970 32.98 9.80 10.81
CA VAL A 970 32.91 8.49 10.17
C VAL A 970 31.48 7.95 10.27
N PRO A 971 30.91 7.40 9.18
CA PRO A 971 29.63 6.70 9.21
C PRO A 971 29.57 5.67 10.33
N LEU A 972 28.50 5.67 11.12
CA LEU A 972 28.36 4.76 12.27
C LEU A 972 28.46 3.28 11.86
N VAL A 973 27.96 2.93 10.67
CA VAL A 973 28.11 1.59 10.08
C VAL A 973 29.56 1.21 9.77
N ALA A 974 30.39 2.18 9.38
CA ALA A 974 31.82 1.95 9.10
C ALA A 974 32.64 1.80 10.40
N LEU A 975 32.09 2.26 11.52
CA LEU A 975 32.62 2.00 12.86
C LEU A 975 32.21 0.61 13.39
N GLY A 976 31.46 -0.18 12.61
CA GLY A 976 31.03 -1.53 12.98
C GLY A 976 29.66 -1.59 13.67
N LEU A 977 28.87 -0.51 13.61
CA LEU A 977 27.53 -0.48 14.18
C LEU A 977 26.55 -1.31 13.32
N ASP A 978 26.01 -2.38 13.89
CA ASP A 978 24.99 -3.21 13.24
C ASP A 978 23.55 -2.77 13.54
N SER A 979 22.55 -3.39 12.90
CA SER A 979 21.13 -3.06 13.07
C SER A 979 20.59 -3.24 14.49
N LEU A 980 21.13 -4.20 15.25
CA LEU A 980 20.76 -4.43 16.65
C LEU A 980 21.35 -3.34 17.55
N GLN A 981 22.60 -2.96 17.28
CA GLN A 981 23.28 -1.86 17.95
C GLN A 981 22.64 -0.50 17.61
N ALA A 982 22.22 -0.27 16.37
CA ALA A 982 21.48 0.94 15.99
C ALA A 982 20.15 1.08 16.73
N LEU A 983 19.46 -0.05 16.99
CA LEU A 983 18.23 -0.08 17.78
C LEU A 983 18.48 0.15 19.28
N ASP A 984 19.56 -0.42 19.83
CA ASP A 984 19.95 -0.16 21.24
C ASP A 984 20.40 1.30 21.43
N LEU A 985 21.12 1.85 20.44
CA LEU A 985 21.50 3.27 20.39
C LEU A 985 20.25 4.16 20.36
N ARG A 986 19.27 3.87 19.49
CA ARG A 986 17.98 4.60 19.48
C ARG A 986 17.33 4.57 20.85
N LYS A 987 17.18 3.39 21.47
CA LYS A 987 16.49 3.24 22.75
C LYS A 987 17.18 4.02 23.86
N ARG A 988 18.53 4.02 23.89
CA ARG A 988 19.32 4.77 24.88
C ARG A 988 19.22 6.28 24.67
N VAL A 989 19.29 6.74 23.42
CA VAL A 989 19.12 8.15 23.06
C VAL A 989 17.73 8.64 23.42
N GLU A 990 16.69 7.87 23.10
CA GLU A 990 15.30 8.19 23.44
C GLU A 990 15.09 8.25 24.96
N ALA A 991 15.64 7.29 25.71
CA ALA A 991 15.53 7.27 27.17
C ALA A 991 16.26 8.45 27.85
N GLN A 992 17.43 8.85 27.31
CA GLN A 992 18.28 9.88 27.94
C GLN A 992 17.96 11.30 27.48
N LEU A 993 17.59 11.48 26.20
CA LEU A 993 17.35 12.78 25.58
C LEU A 993 15.88 13.06 25.29
N ARG A 994 14.99 12.05 25.41
CA ARG A 994 13.55 12.14 25.03
C ARG A 994 13.34 12.64 23.61
N ARG A 995 14.25 12.27 22.70
CA ARG A 995 14.22 12.61 21.29
C ARG A 995 14.31 11.34 20.46
N GLU A 996 13.53 11.31 19.39
CA GLU A 996 13.46 10.15 18.51
C GLU A 996 14.65 10.13 17.56
N LEU A 997 15.34 8.99 17.50
CA LEU A 997 16.47 8.78 16.58
C LEU A 997 16.03 7.83 15.45
N PRO A 998 15.97 8.30 14.19
CA PRO A 998 15.59 7.46 13.07
C PRO A 998 16.65 6.37 12.82
N VAL A 999 16.29 5.10 13.04
CA VAL A 999 17.19 3.95 12.82
C VAL A 999 17.65 3.88 11.36
N THR A 1000 16.79 4.31 10.44
CA THR A 1000 17.08 4.42 9.00
C THR A 1000 18.21 5.40 8.71
N ALA A 1001 18.37 6.48 9.48
CA ALA A 1001 19.47 7.43 9.31
C ALA A 1001 20.80 6.81 9.74
N ILE A 1002 20.81 6.10 10.89
CA ILE A 1002 22.00 5.40 11.39
C ILE A 1002 22.45 4.34 10.38
N LEU A 1003 21.53 3.50 9.91
CA LEU A 1003 21.82 2.41 8.97
C LEU A 1003 22.02 2.89 7.53
N GLY A 1004 21.52 4.08 7.20
CA GLY A 1004 21.76 4.78 5.93
C GLY A 1004 23.13 5.45 5.83
N GLY A 1005 24.01 5.25 6.82
CA GLY A 1005 25.40 5.74 6.79
C GLY A 1005 25.62 7.09 7.47
N ALA A 1006 24.68 7.58 8.28
CA ALA A 1006 24.91 8.80 9.04
C ALA A 1006 26.11 8.65 10.00
N SER A 1007 26.93 9.70 10.04
CA SER A 1007 28.01 9.88 11.02
C SER A 1007 27.45 10.31 12.39
N LEU A 1008 28.27 10.21 13.44
CA LEU A 1008 27.87 10.66 14.78
C LEU A 1008 27.51 12.15 14.80
N ASP A 1009 28.26 13.00 14.07
CA ASP A 1009 28.01 14.44 14.02
C ASP A 1009 26.67 14.78 13.31
N GLU A 1010 26.32 14.01 12.27
CA GLU A 1010 25.03 14.13 11.59
C GLU A 1010 23.87 13.64 12.48
N VAL A 1011 24.08 12.56 13.23
CA VAL A 1011 23.09 12.07 14.22
C VAL A 1011 22.85 13.09 15.32
N VAL A 1012 23.90 13.73 15.84
CA VAL A 1012 23.77 14.81 16.84
C VAL A 1012 23.02 16.00 16.24
N THR A 1013 23.28 16.36 14.99
CA THR A 1013 22.58 17.43 14.28
C THR A 1013 21.09 17.11 14.06
N LEU A 1014 20.76 15.86 13.72
CA LEU A 1014 19.38 15.38 13.57
C LEU A 1014 18.61 15.43 14.89
N LEU A 1015 19.32 15.24 16.01
CA LEU A 1015 18.72 15.29 17.33
C LEU A 1015 18.56 16.71 17.85
N GLY A 1016 19.23 17.73 17.30
CA GLY A 1016 19.03 19.16 17.63
C GLY A 1016 20.08 19.74 18.56
#